data_AF-A0A4E9EI53-F1
#
_entry.id   AF-A0A4E9EI53-F1
#
_cell.length_a   1.000
_cell.length_b   1.000
_cell.length_c   1.000
_cell.angle_alpha   90.00
_cell.angle_beta   90.00
_cell.angle_gamma   90.00
#
_symmetry.space_group_name_H-M   'P 1'
#
loop_
_entity.id
_entity.type
_entity.pdbx_description
1 polymer ?
#
loop_
_entity_poly.entity_id
_entity_poly.type
_entity_poly.pdbx_seq_one_letter_code
_entity_poly.pdbx_strand_id
1 'polypeptide(L)'
;MIRSSFRWHHVPHHALIGVGTYTAPVPRQQYKHLLIFSQSLPKMKLLYPTSLKLDIQSLEGFSVDLHSYDVKKPIPEEHVDAEILVTWTNTADNLKDAAKRLTKLQWIQSLAAGPNDVLGAGFDASKIKITTGSGLHDHTVAEHALGLLLNAARRFYEMRDYQLQGKWPGHLGGPQPDRPKDAFTTLRDARVLIWGFGNIAKSLTPQLVGLGSQVRGIARQKGVRNGIEIYTEDDLDKLLPETDALVMILPGSDSTRHVLNAERLKQLPKHAWVVNVGRGTSVDEDALVDALEKGEIGGAALDVFETEPLPEPSKIWKAPNTIVSPHAAGGRPQGAEGLIADNLRRFRAKQDLKNNANAPNSCQFTLPTRRDEYLIQVSWPLCWSNERAPPEDDNSTVSTVYIVDGNAYFFTATDIARRLELTHHTRVVLVAIGYPNKTCVFDKRRNGDLTPEASDGIYSVPPGPDGKPSLGPFGGASDFLDIIDTQIRPYIEETLFPKVLLGSAPKALFGHSYGGLFTLNALFTQPDSFDTFIAASPSIWFNNKSIVQNQERDFHAHEPPTRQTPRLLVMFGGAEQTLIKLPGESNEKFDKKQKGAWERKMNDNARELVDRMKKSKKLRDVWMWEFEGEDHGGAAPCALQRGLFRFLIDQRAE
;
A
#
# COMPACT_ATOMS: atom_id res chain seq x y z
N MET A 1 76.44 -4.21 -9.32
CA MET A 1 76.08 -4.90 -10.59
C MET A 1 75.12 -4.03 -11.39
N ILE A 2 74.84 -4.42 -12.63
CA ILE A 2 74.15 -3.69 -13.72
C ILE A 2 72.83 -2.98 -13.33
N ARG A 3 72.54 -1.82 -13.95
CA ARG A 3 71.24 -1.10 -13.95
C ARG A 3 70.60 -1.15 -15.36
N SER A 4 69.32 -1.52 -15.47
CA SER A 4 68.38 -1.31 -16.61
C SER A 4 67.11 -2.16 -16.38
N SER A 5 65.88 -1.90 -16.84
CA SER A 5 65.16 -0.82 -17.57
C SER A 5 63.63 -1.20 -17.51
N PHE A 6 62.58 -0.45 -17.88
CA PHE A 6 62.30 0.65 -18.83
C PHE A 6 61.40 1.72 -18.15
N ARG A 7 61.63 3.03 -18.34
CA ARG A 7 61.09 4.00 -19.34
C ARG A 7 59.62 4.46 -19.21
N TRP A 8 59.47 5.78 -19.04
CA TRP A 8 58.35 6.65 -19.42
C TRP A 8 58.86 7.73 -20.39
N HIS A 9 58.09 8.13 -21.43
CA HIS A 9 58.27 9.34 -22.28
C HIS A 9 56.86 9.88 -22.62
N HIS A 10 56.45 11.07 -22.15
CA HIS A 10 56.46 12.41 -22.80
C HIS A 10 55.50 12.58 -24.01
N VAL A 11 54.31 13.21 -23.90
CA VAL A 11 53.99 14.68 -23.80
C VAL A 11 54.42 15.45 -25.07
N PRO A 12 53.51 16.11 -25.85
CA PRO A 12 53.05 17.48 -25.52
C PRO A 12 51.63 17.92 -25.95
N HIS A 13 51.26 19.17 -25.59
CA HIS A 13 50.02 19.90 -25.94
C HIS A 13 50.01 20.49 -27.36
N HIS A 14 48.81 20.55 -27.97
CA HIS A 14 48.22 21.67 -28.76
C HIS A 14 46.76 21.26 -29.12
N ALA A 15 45.79 22.11 -29.46
CA ALA A 15 45.43 23.48 -29.09
C ALA A 15 44.02 23.80 -29.71
N LEU A 16 43.29 24.77 -29.14
CA LEU A 16 42.14 25.50 -29.73
C LEU A 16 40.82 24.77 -30.10
N ILE A 17 39.75 25.19 -29.40
CA ILE A 17 38.41 25.59 -29.90
C ILE A 17 37.74 24.79 -31.03
N GLY A 18 36.58 24.20 -30.73
CA GLY A 18 35.62 23.74 -31.74
C GLY A 18 34.27 23.30 -31.16
N VAL A 19 33.27 24.20 -31.12
CA VAL A 19 31.88 23.82 -30.82
C VAL A 19 31.28 23.21 -32.08
N GLY A 20 30.98 21.90 -32.08
CA GLY A 20 30.50 21.17 -33.25
C GLY A 20 29.39 20.17 -32.90
N THR A 21 28.15 20.51 -33.22
CA THR A 21 26.99 19.62 -33.10
C THR A 21 27.04 18.52 -34.16
N TYR A 22 27.25 17.26 -33.74
CA TYR A 22 27.21 16.10 -34.64
C TYR A 22 26.02 15.18 -34.35
N THR A 23 24.87 15.53 -34.93
CA THR A 23 23.77 14.58 -35.18
C THR A 23 24.15 13.65 -36.34
N ALA A 24 24.59 12.43 -36.04
CA ALA A 24 24.84 11.40 -37.05
C ALA A 24 23.63 10.44 -37.17
N PRO A 25 22.97 10.34 -38.33
CA PRO A 25 21.86 9.40 -38.52
C PRO A 25 22.38 7.96 -38.67
N VAL A 26 21.90 7.05 -37.82
CA VAL A 26 22.25 5.62 -37.90
C VAL A 26 21.65 5.01 -39.19
N PRO A 27 22.42 4.27 -40.02
CA PRO A 27 21.93 3.73 -41.29
C PRO A 27 20.72 2.79 -41.15
N ARG A 28 19.69 3.05 -41.95
CA ARG A 28 18.34 2.47 -41.83
C ARG A 28 18.21 1.01 -42.33
N GLN A 29 19.26 0.19 -42.22
CA GLN A 29 19.44 -1.00 -43.08
C GLN A 29 19.89 -2.31 -42.40
N GLN A 30 19.86 -2.44 -41.06
CA GLN A 30 20.14 -3.71 -40.35
C GLN A 30 18.94 -4.41 -39.70
N TYR A 31 17.71 -3.89 -39.86
CA TYR A 31 16.49 -4.49 -39.27
C TYR A 31 15.71 -5.44 -40.21
N LYS A 32 16.26 -5.86 -41.35
CA LYS A 32 15.54 -6.68 -42.34
C LYS A 32 15.48 -8.20 -42.06
N HIS A 33 16.20 -8.71 -41.06
CA HIS A 33 16.27 -10.16 -40.77
C HIS A 33 15.55 -10.62 -39.49
N LEU A 34 14.79 -9.74 -38.81
CA LEU A 34 13.90 -10.12 -37.69
C LEU A 34 12.40 -10.04 -38.02
N LEU A 35 12.04 -9.87 -39.29
CA LEU A 35 10.65 -9.66 -39.74
C LEU A 35 9.91 -10.95 -40.16
N ILE A 36 10.50 -12.13 -39.99
CA ILE A 36 9.92 -13.42 -40.42
C ILE A 36 9.47 -14.27 -39.21
N PHE A 37 8.81 -13.63 -38.24
CA PHE A 37 7.91 -14.31 -37.28
C PHE A 37 6.66 -13.48 -36.93
N SER A 38 6.38 -12.43 -37.71
CA SER A 38 5.18 -11.58 -37.57
C SER A 38 3.94 -12.20 -38.25
N GLN A 39 3.56 -13.42 -37.86
CA GLN A 39 2.16 -13.84 -38.05
C GLN A 39 1.28 -12.99 -37.13
N SER A 40 0.11 -12.59 -37.61
CA SER A 40 -0.64 -11.47 -37.03
C SER A 40 -1.23 -11.80 -35.65
N LEU A 41 -0.55 -11.36 -34.60
CA LEU A 41 -1.22 -11.07 -33.33
C LEU A 41 -2.32 -10.02 -33.59
N PRO A 42 -3.53 -10.18 -33.03
CA PRO A 42 -4.57 -9.18 -33.16
C PRO A 42 -4.07 -7.84 -32.60
N LYS A 43 -4.37 -6.75 -33.30
CA LYS A 43 -4.10 -5.40 -32.80
C LYS A 43 -4.89 -5.17 -31.53
N MET A 44 -4.24 -4.57 -30.53
CA MET A 44 -4.91 -4.18 -29.28
C MET A 44 -5.47 -2.77 -29.41
N LYS A 45 -6.70 -2.54 -28.96
CA LYS A 45 -7.32 -1.21 -28.97
C LYS A 45 -6.87 -0.41 -27.74
N LEU A 46 -6.17 0.69 -27.98
CA LEU A 46 -5.65 1.60 -26.95
C LEU A 46 -6.33 2.97 -27.04
N LEU A 47 -6.94 3.39 -25.94
CA LEU A 47 -7.56 4.70 -25.78
C LEU A 47 -6.57 5.70 -25.18
N TYR A 48 -6.46 6.89 -25.77
CA TYR A 48 -5.60 7.98 -25.28
C TYR A 48 -6.33 9.33 -25.16
N PRO A 49 -5.94 10.19 -24.21
CA PRO A 49 -6.74 11.34 -23.82
C PRO A 49 -6.45 12.56 -24.71
N THR A 50 -7.49 13.24 -25.20
CA THR A 50 -7.33 14.50 -25.96
C THR A 50 -6.84 15.70 -25.13
N SER A 51 -6.78 15.57 -23.79
CA SER A 51 -6.19 16.58 -22.88
C SER A 51 -4.67 16.73 -23.02
N LEU A 52 -4.00 15.74 -23.64
CA LEU A 52 -2.57 15.73 -23.89
C LEU A 52 -2.30 15.41 -25.36
N LYS A 53 -1.54 16.28 -26.04
CA LYS A 53 -1.00 15.96 -27.37
C LYS A 53 0.19 15.00 -27.20
N LEU A 54 -0.04 13.73 -27.48
CA LEU A 54 1.01 12.70 -27.54
C LEU A 54 1.57 12.57 -28.96
N ASP A 55 2.84 12.20 -29.09
CA ASP A 55 3.38 11.67 -30.35
C ASP A 55 2.97 10.20 -30.55
N ILE A 56 1.79 10.02 -31.16
CA ILE A 56 1.22 8.70 -31.43
C ILE A 56 2.06 7.83 -32.39
N GLN A 57 2.90 8.43 -33.25
CA GLN A 57 3.73 7.66 -34.19
C GLN A 57 4.77 6.80 -33.47
N SER A 58 5.22 7.25 -32.29
CA SER A 58 6.09 6.47 -31.40
C SER A 58 5.43 5.18 -30.86
N LEU A 59 4.09 5.09 -30.90
CA LEU A 59 3.30 3.99 -30.34
C LEU A 59 2.77 3.00 -31.39
N GLU A 60 2.64 3.42 -32.66
CA GLU A 60 2.12 2.58 -33.75
C GLU A 60 2.91 1.26 -33.95
N GLY A 61 4.21 1.28 -33.63
CA GLY A 61 5.11 0.13 -33.77
C GLY A 61 4.81 -1.08 -32.87
N PHE A 62 3.89 -0.97 -31.90
CA PHE A 62 3.55 -2.05 -30.96
C PHE A 62 2.28 -2.84 -31.33
N SER A 63 1.88 -2.75 -32.61
CA SER A 63 0.66 -3.38 -33.16
C SER A 63 -0.59 -3.00 -32.36
N VAL A 64 -0.80 -1.70 -32.15
CA VAL A 64 -1.99 -1.14 -31.51
C VAL A 64 -2.83 -0.36 -32.52
N ASP A 65 -4.13 -0.32 -32.30
CA ASP A 65 -5.02 0.67 -32.90
C ASP A 65 -5.26 1.77 -31.87
N LEU A 66 -4.87 2.99 -32.22
CA LEU A 66 -4.81 4.15 -31.33
C LEU A 66 -6.06 5.01 -31.53
N HIS A 67 -6.86 5.16 -30.48
CA HIS A 67 -8.11 5.91 -30.51
C HIS A 67 -8.12 7.04 -29.48
N SER A 68 -8.46 8.26 -29.89
CA SER A 68 -8.53 9.41 -28.98
C SER A 68 -9.91 9.51 -28.33
N TYR A 69 -9.97 9.96 -27.07
CA TYR A 69 -11.24 10.22 -26.37
C TYR A 69 -11.25 11.57 -25.63
N ASP A 70 -12.45 12.13 -25.44
CA ASP A 70 -12.66 13.34 -24.64
C ASP A 70 -12.78 12.97 -23.16
N VAL A 71 -11.82 13.44 -22.37
CA VAL A 71 -11.67 13.12 -20.94
C VAL A 71 -12.80 13.67 -20.05
N LYS A 72 -13.70 14.48 -20.60
CA LYS A 72 -14.87 15.06 -19.92
C LYS A 72 -16.21 14.41 -20.33
N LYS A 73 -16.19 13.45 -21.26
CA LYS A 73 -17.39 12.76 -21.78
C LYS A 73 -17.31 11.25 -21.52
N PRO A 74 -18.44 10.51 -21.60
CA PRO A 74 -18.40 9.05 -21.68
C PRO A 74 -17.52 8.56 -22.85
N ILE A 75 -16.89 7.39 -22.70
CA ILE A 75 -16.15 6.75 -23.80
C ILE A 75 -17.13 6.36 -24.93
N PRO A 76 -16.83 6.60 -26.23
CA PRO A 76 -17.71 6.20 -27.33
C PRO A 76 -18.05 4.70 -27.33
N GLU A 77 -19.24 4.33 -27.80
CA GLU A 77 -19.72 2.93 -27.79
C GLU A 77 -18.86 2.03 -28.71
N GLU A 78 -18.35 2.57 -29.80
CA GLU A 78 -17.38 1.92 -30.71
C GLU A 78 -16.00 1.65 -30.07
N HIS A 79 -15.79 2.05 -28.81
CA HIS A 79 -14.52 2.00 -28.08
C HIS A 79 -14.61 1.33 -26.71
N VAL A 80 -15.78 0.81 -26.29
CA VAL A 80 -15.93 0.07 -25.01
C VAL A 80 -15.26 -1.31 -25.01
N ASP A 81 -14.84 -1.78 -26.18
CA ASP A 81 -14.06 -2.99 -26.39
C ASP A 81 -12.54 -2.78 -26.23
N ALA A 82 -12.09 -1.60 -25.80
CA ALA A 82 -10.68 -1.30 -25.59
C ALA A 82 -10.02 -2.14 -24.47
N GLU A 83 -8.78 -2.56 -24.71
CA GLU A 83 -7.99 -3.38 -23.79
C GLU A 83 -7.00 -2.53 -22.98
N ILE A 84 -6.67 -1.33 -23.46
CA ILE A 84 -5.70 -0.42 -22.84
C ILE A 84 -6.30 1.00 -22.78
N LEU A 85 -6.16 1.67 -21.63
CA LEU A 85 -6.60 3.05 -21.41
C LEU A 85 -5.46 3.89 -20.82
N VAL A 86 -5.06 4.95 -21.51
CA VAL A 86 -4.16 5.99 -20.99
C VAL A 86 -5.00 7.11 -20.38
N THR A 87 -4.77 7.51 -19.14
CA THR A 87 -5.59 8.55 -18.45
C THR A 87 -4.77 9.78 -18.06
N TRP A 88 -5.31 10.97 -18.34
CA TRP A 88 -4.77 12.27 -17.92
C TRP A 88 -5.88 13.32 -17.82
N THR A 89 -6.03 13.94 -16.65
CA THR A 89 -7.10 14.91 -16.31
C THR A 89 -8.52 14.45 -16.67
N ASN A 90 -8.82 13.16 -16.48
CA ASN A 90 -10.16 12.61 -16.62
C ASN A 90 -11.09 13.15 -15.52
N THR A 91 -12.37 13.38 -15.82
CA THR A 91 -13.36 13.63 -14.77
C THR A 91 -13.68 12.35 -14.00
N ALA A 92 -14.04 12.49 -12.72
CA ALA A 92 -14.43 11.33 -11.90
C ALA A 92 -15.58 10.53 -12.52
N ASP A 93 -16.51 11.20 -13.21
CA ASP A 93 -17.66 10.53 -13.85
C ASP A 93 -17.29 9.85 -15.17
N ASN A 94 -16.34 10.39 -15.96
CA ASN A 94 -15.75 9.67 -17.09
C ASN A 94 -15.08 8.36 -16.63
N LEU A 95 -14.32 8.39 -15.52
CA LEU A 95 -13.65 7.18 -15.01
C LEU A 95 -14.64 6.16 -14.44
N LYS A 96 -15.66 6.59 -13.68
CA LYS A 96 -16.72 5.72 -13.14
C LYS A 96 -17.58 5.08 -14.24
N ASP A 97 -17.82 5.81 -15.33
CA ASP A 97 -18.49 5.31 -16.54
C ASP A 97 -17.60 4.29 -17.27
N ALA A 98 -16.33 4.63 -17.50
CA ALA A 98 -15.37 3.75 -18.13
C ALA A 98 -15.20 2.42 -17.36
N ALA A 99 -15.15 2.48 -16.02
CA ALA A 99 -15.07 1.31 -15.14
C ALA A 99 -16.29 0.35 -15.25
N LYS A 100 -17.44 0.84 -15.72
CA LYS A 100 -18.64 0.03 -15.95
C LYS A 100 -18.72 -0.55 -17.37
N ARG A 101 -18.32 0.22 -18.39
CA ARG A 101 -18.52 -0.15 -19.79
C ARG A 101 -17.33 -0.83 -20.46
N LEU A 102 -16.08 -0.53 -20.07
CA LEU A 102 -14.87 -1.09 -20.71
C LEU A 102 -14.58 -2.52 -20.21
N THR A 103 -15.48 -3.45 -20.53
CA THR A 103 -15.48 -4.84 -20.07
C THR A 103 -14.30 -5.68 -20.56
N LYS A 104 -13.55 -5.21 -21.57
CA LYS A 104 -12.33 -5.86 -22.09
C LYS A 104 -11.02 -5.24 -21.57
N LEU A 105 -11.09 -4.24 -20.71
CA LEU A 105 -9.92 -3.51 -20.22
C LEU A 105 -8.99 -4.43 -19.41
N GLN A 106 -7.69 -4.39 -19.73
CA GLN A 106 -6.66 -5.20 -19.10
C GLN A 106 -5.52 -4.35 -18.52
N TRP A 107 -5.34 -3.12 -18.99
CA TRP A 107 -4.32 -2.20 -18.48
C TRP A 107 -4.75 -0.73 -18.54
N ILE A 108 -4.56 -0.02 -17.42
CA ILE A 108 -4.65 1.44 -17.33
C ILE A 108 -3.26 2.02 -17.08
N GLN A 109 -2.84 2.96 -17.93
CA GLN A 109 -1.66 3.80 -17.69
C GLN A 109 -2.13 5.20 -17.30
N SER A 110 -2.16 5.47 -16.00
CA SER A 110 -2.27 6.86 -15.54
C SER A 110 -0.99 7.60 -15.87
N LEU A 111 -1.11 8.80 -16.42
CA LEU A 111 0.02 9.72 -16.61
C LEU A 111 0.26 10.62 -15.40
N ALA A 112 -0.61 10.56 -14.37
CA ALA A 112 -0.36 11.21 -13.09
C ALA A 112 0.53 10.35 -12.18
N ALA A 113 1.40 10.99 -11.40
CA ALA A 113 2.25 10.29 -10.42
C ALA A 113 1.45 9.54 -9.33
N GLY A 114 0.26 10.03 -8.97
CA GLY A 114 -0.67 9.37 -8.05
C GLY A 114 -1.74 8.58 -8.80
N PRO A 115 -2.10 7.35 -8.35
CA PRO A 115 -3.15 6.53 -8.97
C PRO A 115 -4.57 6.84 -8.46
N ASN A 116 -4.73 7.79 -7.52
CA ASN A 116 -5.93 7.96 -6.70
C ASN A 116 -7.24 8.03 -7.50
N ASP A 117 -7.30 8.82 -8.57
CA ASP A 117 -8.51 9.00 -9.38
C ASP A 117 -8.96 7.69 -10.05
N VAL A 118 -7.99 6.89 -10.51
CA VAL A 118 -8.23 5.59 -11.15
C VAL A 118 -8.64 4.54 -10.11
N LEU A 119 -7.97 4.49 -8.95
CA LEU A 119 -8.35 3.56 -7.87
C LEU A 119 -9.72 3.91 -7.27
N GLY A 120 -10.06 5.20 -7.18
CA GLY A 120 -11.34 5.68 -6.70
C GLY A 120 -12.51 5.45 -7.68
N ALA A 121 -12.23 5.29 -8.98
CA ALA A 121 -13.24 5.13 -10.01
C ALA A 121 -14.02 3.80 -9.97
N GLY A 122 -13.45 2.76 -9.35
CA GLY A 122 -14.08 1.45 -9.21
C GLY A 122 -13.70 0.40 -10.26
N PHE A 123 -12.57 0.56 -10.95
CA PHE A 123 -12.01 -0.50 -11.80
C PHE A 123 -11.61 -1.74 -10.98
N ASP A 124 -11.79 -2.93 -11.54
CA ASP A 124 -11.37 -4.20 -10.92
C ASP A 124 -9.85 -4.41 -11.07
N ALA A 125 -9.11 -4.04 -10.03
CA ALA A 125 -7.65 -4.09 -9.96
C ALA A 125 -7.04 -5.52 -9.92
N SER A 126 -7.86 -6.59 -9.98
CA SER A 126 -7.38 -7.95 -10.25
C SER A 126 -7.24 -8.26 -11.74
N LYS A 127 -8.17 -7.75 -12.55
CA LYS A 127 -8.28 -7.98 -13.99
C LYS A 127 -7.50 -6.92 -14.77
N ILE A 128 -7.48 -5.70 -14.24
CA ILE A 128 -6.84 -4.54 -14.85
C ILE A 128 -5.53 -4.25 -14.13
N LYS A 129 -4.40 -4.34 -14.84
CA LYS A 129 -3.11 -3.80 -14.36
C LYS A 129 -3.22 -2.27 -14.32
N ILE A 130 -2.83 -1.62 -13.23
CA ILE A 130 -2.86 -0.15 -13.11
C ILE A 130 -1.43 0.35 -12.92
N THR A 131 -0.97 1.27 -13.78
CA THR A 131 0.35 1.89 -13.69
C THR A 131 0.27 3.41 -13.57
N THR A 132 1.27 4.04 -12.94
CA THR A 132 1.32 5.50 -12.73
C THR A 132 2.35 6.21 -13.59
N GLY A 133 2.24 7.54 -13.65
CA GLY A 133 3.20 8.46 -14.23
C GLY A 133 4.34 8.84 -13.28
N SER A 134 4.74 7.96 -12.36
CA SER A 134 5.93 8.21 -11.53
C SER A 134 7.16 8.37 -12.44
N GLY A 135 7.91 9.46 -12.27
CA GLY A 135 8.97 9.89 -13.19
C GLY A 135 8.57 11.02 -14.15
N LEU A 136 7.30 11.11 -14.55
CA LEU A 136 6.87 12.05 -15.62
C LEU A 136 6.80 13.53 -15.16
N HIS A 137 6.97 13.80 -13.86
CA HIS A 137 6.86 15.13 -13.26
C HIS A 137 8.12 15.54 -12.46
N ASP A 138 9.19 14.74 -12.50
CA ASP A 138 10.30 14.89 -11.57
C ASP A 138 11.08 16.20 -11.76
N HIS A 139 11.17 16.70 -13.00
CA HIS A 139 11.85 17.96 -13.32
C HIS A 139 10.99 19.19 -13.01
N THR A 140 9.73 19.20 -13.45
CA THR A 140 8.79 20.30 -13.21
C THR A 140 8.57 20.55 -11.72
N VAL A 141 8.39 19.48 -10.93
CA VAL A 141 8.23 19.62 -9.48
C VAL A 141 9.52 20.09 -8.81
N ALA A 142 10.69 19.66 -9.28
CA ALA A 142 11.99 20.11 -8.77
C ALA A 142 12.26 21.60 -9.09
N GLU A 143 11.98 22.04 -10.33
CA GLU A 143 12.09 23.44 -10.76
C GLU A 143 11.14 24.33 -9.95
N HIS A 144 9.90 23.88 -9.71
CA HIS A 144 8.92 24.63 -8.91
C HIS A 144 9.31 24.69 -7.43
N ALA A 145 9.77 23.59 -6.82
CA ALA A 145 10.30 23.60 -5.45
C ALA A 145 11.52 24.52 -5.30
N LEU A 146 12.43 24.54 -6.28
CA LEU A 146 13.53 25.50 -6.32
C LEU A 146 13.02 26.95 -6.45
N GLY A 147 12.02 27.19 -7.29
CA GLY A 147 11.35 28.47 -7.42
C GLY A 147 10.73 28.97 -6.12
N LEU A 148 10.03 28.08 -5.38
CA LEU A 148 9.47 28.38 -4.06
C LEU A 148 10.58 28.68 -3.02
N LEU A 149 11.66 27.88 -2.99
CA LEU A 149 12.82 28.12 -2.12
C LEU A 149 13.52 29.46 -2.41
N LEU A 150 13.68 29.82 -3.69
CA LEU A 150 14.26 31.10 -4.10
C LEU A 150 13.31 32.27 -3.80
N ASN A 151 12.00 32.09 -3.94
CA ASN A 151 10.99 33.10 -3.61
C ASN A 151 10.96 33.37 -2.10
N ALA A 152 10.99 32.32 -1.28
CA ALA A 152 11.16 32.39 0.17
C ALA A 152 12.46 33.14 0.55
N ALA A 153 13.62 32.60 0.14
CA ALA A 153 14.93 33.16 0.47
C ALA A 153 15.10 34.61 0.02
N ARG A 154 14.62 34.97 -1.18
CA ARG A 154 14.79 36.32 -1.74
C ARG A 154 13.61 37.25 -1.49
N ARG A 155 12.56 36.80 -0.79
CA ARG A 155 11.33 37.55 -0.48
C ARG A 155 10.70 38.20 -1.72
N PHE A 156 10.66 37.47 -2.84
CA PHE A 156 10.07 37.99 -4.09
C PHE A 156 8.55 38.21 -3.97
N TYR A 157 7.86 37.40 -3.16
CA TYR A 157 6.44 37.58 -2.81
C TYR A 157 6.20 38.98 -2.20
N GLU A 158 6.98 39.36 -1.21
CA GLU A 158 6.84 40.64 -0.52
C GLU A 158 7.23 41.82 -1.42
N MET A 159 8.30 41.68 -2.22
CA MET A 159 8.62 42.69 -3.25
C MET A 159 7.50 42.86 -4.28
N ARG A 160 6.78 41.79 -4.63
CA ARG A 160 5.61 41.84 -5.52
C ARG A 160 4.43 42.57 -4.86
N ASP A 161 4.19 42.37 -3.57
CA ASP A 161 3.15 43.10 -2.83
C ASP A 161 3.47 44.60 -2.69
N TYR A 162 4.73 44.96 -2.43
CA TYR A 162 5.17 46.35 -2.41
C TYR A 162 5.10 47.00 -3.81
N GLN A 163 5.40 46.25 -4.88
CA GLN A 163 5.21 46.70 -6.27
C GLN A 163 3.75 47.04 -6.55
N LEU A 164 2.80 46.18 -6.15
CA LEU A 164 1.36 46.43 -6.31
C LEU A 164 0.87 47.63 -5.48
N GLN A 165 1.53 47.94 -4.36
CA GLN A 165 1.27 49.13 -3.55
C GLN A 165 1.96 50.42 -4.07
N GLY A 166 2.77 50.34 -5.13
CA GLY A 166 3.55 51.48 -5.65
C GLY A 166 4.63 52.00 -4.67
N LYS A 167 5.12 51.14 -3.77
CA LYS A 167 6.03 51.49 -2.68
C LYS A 167 7.42 50.88 -2.90
N TRP A 168 8.47 51.55 -2.41
CA TRP A 168 9.85 51.04 -2.43
C TRP A 168 10.23 50.45 -1.06
N PRO A 169 10.40 49.12 -0.91
CA PRO A 169 10.71 48.48 0.36
C PRO A 169 12.20 48.58 0.68
N GLY A 170 12.61 49.67 1.34
CA GLY A 170 14.01 49.92 1.69
C GLY A 170 14.66 48.81 2.53
N HIS A 171 13.88 48.05 3.31
CA HIS A 171 14.35 46.93 4.12
C HIS A 171 14.63 45.64 3.32
N LEU A 172 14.22 45.56 2.05
CA LEU A 172 14.52 44.43 1.14
C LEU A 172 15.66 44.74 0.16
N GLY A 173 16.12 45.99 0.11
CA GLY A 173 17.18 46.45 -0.80
C GLY A 173 18.42 47.01 -0.08
N GLY A 174 19.36 47.53 -0.85
CA GLY A 174 20.58 48.15 -0.31
C GLY A 174 21.63 47.14 0.19
N PRO A 175 22.60 47.59 1.01
CA PRO A 175 23.70 46.76 1.50
C PRO A 175 23.25 45.83 2.65
N GLN A 176 22.46 44.81 2.30
CA GLN A 176 21.98 43.79 3.23
C GLN A 176 23.13 42.88 3.71
N PRO A 177 23.05 42.32 4.94
CA PRO A 177 23.98 41.30 5.38
C PRO A 177 23.88 40.05 4.49
N ASP A 178 25.02 39.51 4.08
CA ASP A 178 25.14 38.38 3.15
C ASP A 178 24.44 37.10 3.67
N ARG A 179 24.57 36.83 4.98
CA ARG A 179 23.91 35.72 5.69
C ARG A 179 23.58 36.11 7.15
N PRO A 180 22.48 36.83 7.42
CA PRO A 180 22.00 37.06 8.79
C PRO A 180 21.64 35.73 9.45
N LYS A 181 21.98 35.58 10.74
CA LYS A 181 21.76 34.33 11.49
C LYS A 181 20.28 33.95 11.59
N ASP A 182 19.43 34.94 11.76
CA ASP A 182 18.03 34.77 12.17
C ASP A 182 17.05 35.03 11.01
N ALA A 183 17.49 34.89 9.74
CA ALA A 183 16.64 34.96 8.55
C ALA A 183 17.19 34.10 7.39
N PHE A 184 16.34 33.27 6.77
CA PHE A 184 16.67 32.57 5.53
C PHE A 184 16.67 33.55 4.34
N THR A 185 17.86 33.98 3.89
CA THR A 185 18.02 35.01 2.83
C THR A 185 18.69 34.52 1.53
N THR A 186 19.26 33.30 1.54
CA THR A 186 20.00 32.75 0.41
C THR A 186 20.06 31.23 0.51
N LEU A 187 20.21 30.55 -0.64
CA LEU A 187 20.46 29.11 -0.71
C LEU A 187 21.94 28.75 -0.53
N ARG A 188 22.87 29.71 -0.70
CA ARG A 188 24.30 29.46 -0.51
C ARG A 188 24.59 29.15 0.95
N ASP A 189 25.29 28.04 1.17
CA ASP A 189 25.66 27.48 2.48
C ASP A 189 24.46 27.19 3.41
N ALA A 190 23.23 27.18 2.88
CA ALA A 190 22.01 26.91 3.64
C ALA A 190 21.77 25.41 3.81
N ARG A 191 21.31 25.00 5.01
CA ARG A 191 21.05 23.61 5.38
C ARG A 191 19.64 23.22 4.94
N VAL A 192 19.53 22.52 3.82
CA VAL A 192 18.26 22.12 3.22
C VAL A 192 17.99 20.65 3.51
N LEU A 193 16.94 20.37 4.27
CA LEU A 193 16.52 19.01 4.61
C LEU A 193 15.38 18.57 3.69
N ILE A 194 15.59 17.55 2.88
CA ILE A 194 14.57 17.02 1.95
C ILE A 194 13.91 15.79 2.58
N TRP A 195 12.68 15.93 3.08
CA TRP A 195 11.92 14.82 3.64
C TRP A 195 11.12 14.13 2.53
N GLY A 196 11.53 12.90 2.20
CA GLY A 196 11.02 12.16 1.03
C GLY A 196 12.03 12.07 -0.11
N PHE A 197 13.17 11.41 0.13
CA PHE A 197 14.24 11.30 -0.86
C PHE A 197 13.95 10.28 -2.01
N GLY A 198 12.91 10.59 -2.79
CA GLY A 198 12.46 9.90 -4.01
C GLY A 198 13.12 10.44 -5.28
N ASN A 199 12.44 10.37 -6.44
CA ASN A 199 13.04 10.81 -7.70
C ASN A 199 13.05 12.34 -7.89
N ILE A 200 11.97 13.04 -7.57
CA ILE A 200 11.93 14.52 -7.52
C ILE A 200 13.11 15.07 -6.70
N ALA A 201 13.42 14.47 -5.55
CA ALA A 201 14.56 14.84 -4.72
C ALA A 201 15.92 14.68 -5.45
N LYS A 202 16.08 13.63 -6.28
CA LYS A 202 17.29 13.44 -7.12
C LYS A 202 17.39 14.49 -8.23
N SER A 203 16.27 15.02 -8.72
CA SER A 203 16.22 16.10 -9.73
C SER A 203 16.42 17.49 -9.12
N LEU A 204 15.96 17.71 -7.89
CA LEU A 204 16.13 18.95 -7.14
C LEU A 204 17.55 19.12 -6.57
N THR A 205 18.10 18.08 -5.95
CA THR A 205 19.34 18.21 -5.17
C THR A 205 20.56 18.73 -5.95
N PRO A 206 20.83 18.30 -7.20
CA PRO A 206 21.94 18.85 -7.99
C PRO A 206 21.85 20.36 -8.21
N GLN A 207 20.63 20.92 -8.28
CA GLN A 207 20.39 22.34 -8.46
C GLN A 207 20.68 23.11 -7.16
N LEU A 208 20.24 22.58 -6.01
CA LEU A 208 20.53 23.14 -4.68
C LEU A 208 22.03 23.11 -4.37
N VAL A 209 22.71 21.98 -4.63
CA VAL A 209 24.17 21.85 -4.46
C VAL A 209 24.92 22.79 -5.42
N GLY A 210 24.44 22.94 -6.65
CA GLY A 210 24.97 23.92 -7.62
C GLY A 210 24.83 25.39 -7.18
N LEU A 211 23.86 25.70 -6.32
CA LEU A 211 23.68 27.00 -5.66
C LEU A 211 24.40 27.09 -4.30
N GLY A 212 25.14 26.04 -3.90
CA GLY A 212 25.93 25.99 -2.68
C GLY A 212 25.19 25.54 -1.42
N SER A 213 23.98 24.99 -1.52
CA SER A 213 23.25 24.47 -0.36
C SER A 213 23.88 23.19 0.20
N GLN A 214 23.86 23.06 1.53
CA GLN A 214 24.19 21.84 2.24
C GLN A 214 22.91 20.98 2.32
N VAL A 215 22.80 19.98 1.45
CA VAL A 215 21.58 19.16 1.34
C VAL A 215 21.73 17.84 2.09
N ARG A 216 20.68 17.47 2.84
CA ARG A 216 20.50 16.13 3.46
C ARG A 216 19.11 15.59 3.15
N GLY A 217 18.94 14.27 3.19
CA GLY A 217 17.66 13.61 2.91
C GLY A 217 17.10 12.78 4.07
N ILE A 218 15.78 12.70 4.19
CA ILE A 218 15.08 11.71 5.02
C ILE A 218 14.42 10.67 4.11
N ALA A 219 14.57 9.38 4.45
CA ALA A 219 13.86 8.27 3.83
C ALA A 219 13.76 7.07 4.79
N ARG A 220 12.98 6.05 4.42
CA ARG A 220 12.81 4.80 5.21
C ARG A 220 14.07 3.98 5.49
N GLN A 221 15.22 4.33 4.90
CA GLN A 221 16.50 3.62 5.04
C GLN A 221 17.65 4.61 4.93
N LYS A 222 18.55 4.60 5.92
CA LYS A 222 19.79 5.40 5.95
C LYS A 222 20.77 4.98 4.85
N GLY A 223 21.71 5.85 4.51
CA GLY A 223 22.79 5.57 3.57
C GLY A 223 23.22 6.81 2.79
N VAL A 224 23.74 6.61 1.58
CA VAL A 224 24.08 7.69 0.64
C VAL A 224 23.33 7.47 -0.67
N ARG A 225 22.70 8.53 -1.22
CA ARG A 225 22.01 8.50 -2.52
C ARG A 225 22.45 9.70 -3.35
N ASN A 226 22.92 9.48 -4.58
CA ASN A 226 23.42 10.53 -5.47
C ASN A 226 24.48 11.46 -4.83
N GLY A 227 25.30 10.94 -3.90
CA GLY A 227 26.30 11.71 -3.15
C GLY A 227 25.80 12.42 -1.90
N ILE A 228 24.53 12.23 -1.52
CA ILE A 228 23.85 12.93 -0.42
C ILE A 228 23.61 11.98 0.76
N GLU A 229 23.87 12.46 1.98
CA GLU A 229 23.60 11.72 3.22
C GLU A 229 22.08 11.57 3.46
N ILE A 230 21.65 10.33 3.70
CA ILE A 230 20.25 9.96 3.93
C ILE A 230 20.09 9.37 5.33
N TYR A 231 19.12 9.92 6.06
CA TYR A 231 18.76 9.60 7.43
C TYR A 231 17.35 8.99 7.50
N THR A 232 16.94 8.48 8.68
CA THR A 232 15.56 8.04 8.93
C THR A 232 14.80 9.05 9.78
N GLU A 233 13.49 8.84 9.97
CA GLU A 233 12.66 9.74 10.78
C GLU A 233 13.09 9.77 12.26
N ASP A 234 13.77 8.72 12.74
CA ASP A 234 14.41 8.64 14.06
C ASP A 234 15.61 9.60 14.26
N ASP A 235 16.03 10.29 13.19
CA ASP A 235 17.06 11.33 13.24
C ASP A 235 16.48 12.77 13.20
N LEU A 236 15.16 12.93 13.00
CA LEU A 236 14.52 14.25 12.82
C LEU A 236 14.78 15.20 14.00
N ASP A 237 14.70 14.71 15.24
CA ASP A 237 14.93 15.52 16.45
C ASP A 237 16.34 16.14 16.54
N LYS A 238 17.28 15.64 15.72
CA LYS A 238 18.65 16.16 15.60
C LYS A 238 18.81 17.10 14.40
N LEU A 239 18.04 16.84 13.33
CA LEU A 239 18.17 17.50 12.03
C LEU A 239 17.24 18.72 11.88
N LEU A 240 16.03 18.69 12.45
CA LEU A 240 15.10 19.81 12.41
C LEU A 240 15.66 21.07 13.11
N PRO A 241 16.31 21.00 14.30
CA PRO A 241 16.95 22.16 14.93
C PRO A 241 18.12 22.77 14.15
N GLU A 242 18.64 22.09 13.13
CA GLU A 242 19.68 22.59 12.22
C GLU A 242 19.20 22.80 10.78
N THR A 243 17.90 22.79 10.52
CA THR A 243 17.33 23.00 9.19
C THR A 243 17.06 24.48 8.91
N ASP A 244 17.58 25.01 7.80
CA ASP A 244 17.29 26.37 7.32
C ASP A 244 16.09 26.37 6.34
N ALA A 245 15.90 25.28 5.60
CA ALA A 245 14.69 25.04 4.81
C ALA A 245 14.32 23.54 4.78
N LEU A 246 13.07 23.22 5.14
CA LEU A 246 12.51 21.87 5.11
C LEU A 246 11.68 21.67 3.83
N VAL A 247 12.10 20.76 2.95
CA VAL A 247 11.40 20.46 1.70
C VAL A 247 10.66 19.13 1.83
N MET A 248 9.33 19.21 1.89
CA MET A 248 8.42 18.07 1.99
C MET A 248 8.08 17.53 0.59
N ILE A 249 8.50 16.30 0.31
CA ILE A 249 8.25 15.56 -0.94
C ILE A 249 7.71 14.15 -0.63
N LEU A 250 6.83 14.08 0.37
CA LEU A 250 6.25 12.82 0.85
C LEU A 250 5.03 12.37 0.01
N PRO A 251 4.83 11.04 -0.15
CA PRO A 251 3.58 10.50 -0.66
C PRO A 251 2.44 10.74 0.34
N GLY A 252 1.19 10.80 -0.15
CA GLY A 252 0.00 10.80 0.72
C GLY A 252 -0.36 9.37 1.12
N SER A 253 -0.35 9.08 2.42
CA SER A 253 -0.74 7.79 3.01
C SER A 253 -1.02 7.98 4.49
N ASP A 254 -1.70 7.03 5.15
CA ASP A 254 -1.88 7.09 6.60
C ASP A 254 -0.54 7.11 7.36
N SER A 255 0.47 6.40 6.84
CA SER A 255 1.84 6.39 7.40
C SER A 255 2.60 7.72 7.26
N THR A 256 2.06 8.67 6.49
CA THR A 256 2.63 10.00 6.26
C THR A 256 1.64 11.11 6.58
N ARG A 257 0.48 10.82 7.17
CA ARG A 257 -0.53 11.83 7.49
C ARG A 257 -0.09 12.66 8.69
N HIS A 258 -0.14 14.00 8.57
CA HIS A 258 0.21 14.96 9.63
C HIS A 258 1.60 14.73 10.26
N VAL A 259 2.57 14.22 9.49
CA VAL A 259 3.92 13.96 10.02
C VAL A 259 4.71 15.23 10.34
N LEU A 260 4.43 16.34 9.67
CA LEU A 260 4.85 17.67 10.12
C LEU A 260 3.71 18.29 10.95
N ASN A 261 3.76 18.03 12.26
CA ASN A 261 2.78 18.45 13.26
C ASN A 261 3.30 19.62 14.12
N ALA A 262 2.45 20.11 15.04
CA ALA A 262 2.79 21.19 15.98
C ALA A 262 4.03 20.96 16.87
N GLU A 263 4.45 19.70 17.07
CA GLU A 263 5.65 19.36 17.83
C GLU A 263 6.91 19.52 16.97
N ARG A 264 6.93 18.90 15.78
CA ARG A 264 8.05 18.97 14.83
C ARG A 264 8.23 20.37 14.24
N LEU A 265 7.14 21.14 14.07
CA LEU A 265 7.21 22.56 13.70
C LEU A 265 7.98 23.40 14.73
N LYS A 266 7.85 23.11 16.02
CA LYS A 266 8.57 23.81 17.12
C LYS A 266 10.03 23.40 17.28
N GLN A 267 10.45 22.32 16.64
CA GLN A 267 11.87 21.94 16.57
C GLN A 267 12.63 22.73 15.50
N LEU A 268 11.93 23.31 14.51
CA LEU A 268 12.55 24.13 13.47
C LEU A 268 13.03 25.48 14.05
N PRO A 269 14.16 26.03 13.57
CA PRO A 269 14.55 27.40 13.87
C PRO A 269 13.51 28.44 13.45
N LYS A 270 13.45 29.55 14.18
CA LYS A 270 12.53 30.69 13.89
C LYS A 270 12.72 31.34 12.52
N HIS A 271 13.85 31.10 11.86
CA HIS A 271 14.14 31.58 10.51
C HIS A 271 13.84 30.56 9.40
N ALA A 272 13.52 29.31 9.76
CA ALA A 272 13.41 28.21 8.83
C ALA A 272 12.12 28.30 8.00
N TRP A 273 12.20 27.85 6.75
CA TRP A 273 11.06 27.81 5.83
C TRP A 273 10.59 26.39 5.53
N VAL A 274 9.29 26.16 5.53
CA VAL A 274 8.67 24.90 5.11
C VAL A 274 8.21 25.00 3.65
N VAL A 275 8.68 24.12 2.78
CA VAL A 275 8.26 24.05 1.37
C VAL A 275 7.58 22.71 1.11
N ASN A 276 6.30 22.69 0.71
CA ASN A 276 5.58 21.45 0.42
C ASN A 276 5.17 21.35 -1.05
N VAL A 277 5.70 20.32 -1.71
CA VAL A 277 5.35 19.88 -3.07
C VAL A 277 5.05 18.37 -3.13
N GLY A 278 4.88 17.74 -1.96
CA GLY A 278 4.54 16.32 -1.81
C GLY A 278 3.03 16.13 -1.83
N ARG A 279 2.39 16.19 -0.65
CA ARG A 279 0.93 16.23 -0.46
C ARG A 279 0.61 17.08 0.77
N GLY A 280 -0.47 17.86 0.73
CA GLY A 280 -0.85 18.71 1.86
C GLY A 280 -1.13 17.92 3.14
N THR A 281 -1.75 16.75 3.01
CA THR A 281 -2.01 15.80 4.13
C THR A 281 -0.77 15.33 4.89
N SER A 282 0.46 15.61 4.42
CA SER A 282 1.68 15.36 5.21
C SER A 282 2.02 16.45 6.24
N VAL A 283 1.30 17.58 6.22
CA VAL A 283 1.41 18.69 7.16
C VAL A 283 0.09 18.86 7.89
N ASP A 284 0.14 19.17 9.17
CA ASP A 284 -1.01 19.66 9.95
C ASP A 284 -1.22 21.15 9.61
N GLU A 285 -2.21 21.46 8.77
CA GLU A 285 -2.43 22.82 8.24
C GLU A 285 -2.80 23.83 9.33
N ASP A 286 -3.60 23.44 10.33
CA ASP A 286 -3.93 24.31 11.45
C ASP A 286 -2.69 24.58 12.31
N ALA A 287 -1.88 23.55 12.61
CA ALA A 287 -0.63 23.73 13.35
C ALA A 287 0.40 24.58 12.59
N LEU A 288 0.46 24.47 11.25
CA LEU A 288 1.34 25.30 10.42
C LEU A 288 0.94 26.79 10.52
N VAL A 289 -0.36 27.09 10.37
CA VAL A 289 -0.88 28.46 10.52
C VAL A 289 -0.60 28.99 11.93
N ASP A 290 -0.87 28.18 12.96
CA ASP A 290 -0.60 28.53 14.36
C ASP A 290 0.90 28.84 14.62
N ALA A 291 1.83 28.14 13.95
CA ALA A 291 3.27 28.39 14.06
C ALA A 291 3.72 29.65 13.31
N LEU A 292 3.10 29.94 12.16
CA LEU A 292 3.35 31.15 11.36
C LEU A 292 2.85 32.40 12.08
N GLU A 293 1.61 32.39 12.59
CA GLU A 293 1.01 33.51 13.33
C GLU A 293 1.80 33.88 14.61
N LYS A 294 2.46 32.91 15.24
CA LYS A 294 3.30 33.11 16.44
C LYS A 294 4.76 33.47 16.14
N GLY A 295 5.20 33.39 14.89
CA GLY A 295 6.63 33.50 14.54
C GLY A 295 7.48 32.41 15.22
N GLU A 296 6.96 31.18 15.26
CA GLU A 296 7.71 29.98 15.65
C GLU A 296 8.60 29.49 14.48
N ILE A 297 8.20 29.75 13.23
CA ILE A 297 8.99 29.51 12.01
C ILE A 297 9.04 30.76 11.10
N GLY A 298 9.93 30.76 10.11
CA GLY A 298 10.20 31.93 9.26
C GLY A 298 9.19 32.16 8.15
N GLY A 299 8.59 31.09 7.61
CA GLY A 299 7.59 31.15 6.55
C GLY A 299 7.24 29.79 5.95
N ALA A 300 6.28 29.78 5.02
CA ALA A 300 5.84 28.57 4.32
C ALA A 300 5.63 28.82 2.82
N ALA A 301 5.88 27.81 1.99
CA ALA A 301 5.61 27.82 0.56
C ALA A 301 4.96 26.51 0.11
N LEU A 302 3.68 26.57 -0.25
CA LEU A 302 2.81 25.41 -0.40
C LEU A 302 2.25 25.34 -1.82
N ASP A 303 2.44 24.21 -2.49
CA ASP A 303 1.75 23.90 -3.75
C ASP A 303 0.55 22.94 -3.57
N VAL A 304 0.46 22.26 -2.42
CA VAL A 304 -0.45 21.14 -2.17
C VAL A 304 -1.10 21.22 -0.79
N PHE A 305 -2.38 20.80 -0.68
CA PHE A 305 -3.26 21.08 0.47
C PHE A 305 -4.05 19.83 0.92
N GLU A 306 -4.62 19.84 2.14
CA GLU A 306 -5.47 18.75 2.63
C GLU A 306 -6.79 18.64 1.86
N THR A 307 -7.34 19.79 1.47
CA THR A 307 -8.50 19.90 0.58
C THR A 307 -8.11 20.70 -0.65
N GLU A 308 -8.25 20.09 -1.82
CA GLU A 308 -7.92 20.69 -3.11
C GLU A 308 -9.17 20.74 -4.02
N PRO A 309 -9.50 21.91 -4.64
CA PRO A 309 -8.85 23.21 -4.51
C PRO A 309 -8.93 23.80 -3.09
N LEU A 310 -7.91 24.55 -2.69
CA LEU A 310 -7.82 25.19 -1.37
C LEU A 310 -9.05 26.07 -1.11
N PRO A 311 -9.91 25.78 -0.11
CA PRO A 311 -11.17 26.50 0.09
C PRO A 311 -10.98 28.00 0.37
N GLU A 312 -11.88 28.84 -0.15
CA GLU A 312 -11.87 30.30 0.09
C GLU A 312 -11.82 30.69 1.58
N PRO A 313 -12.47 29.97 2.53
CA PRO A 313 -12.38 30.30 3.95
C PRO A 313 -11.07 29.89 4.65
N SER A 314 -10.12 29.23 3.95
CA SER A 314 -8.90 28.73 4.60
C SER A 314 -8.03 29.86 5.18
N LYS A 315 -7.52 29.64 6.40
CA LYS A 315 -6.60 30.58 7.06
C LYS A 315 -5.29 30.77 6.28
N ILE A 316 -4.85 29.75 5.54
CA ILE A 316 -3.58 29.75 4.77
C ILE A 316 -3.49 30.96 3.84
N TRP A 317 -4.60 31.40 3.24
CA TRP A 317 -4.66 32.60 2.39
C TRP A 317 -4.23 33.91 3.07
N LYS A 318 -4.16 33.95 4.40
CA LYS A 318 -3.88 35.14 5.21
C LYS A 318 -2.77 34.93 6.23
N ALA A 319 -2.19 33.73 6.32
CA ALA A 319 -1.09 33.44 7.23
C ALA A 319 0.16 34.26 6.83
N PRO A 320 0.93 34.78 7.80
CA PRO A 320 2.12 35.59 7.51
C PRO A 320 3.18 34.75 6.80
N ASN A 321 4.03 35.40 5.99
CA ASN A 321 5.13 34.78 5.23
C ASN A 321 4.74 33.49 4.49
N THR A 322 3.52 33.44 3.95
CA THR A 322 2.98 32.26 3.27
C THR A 322 2.86 32.49 1.76
N ILE A 323 3.41 31.57 0.98
CA ILE A 323 3.34 31.53 -0.48
C ILE A 323 2.44 30.36 -0.88
N VAL A 324 1.45 30.60 -1.71
CA VAL A 324 0.52 29.58 -2.24
C VAL A 324 0.66 29.48 -3.76
N SER A 325 0.75 28.25 -4.27
CA SER A 325 0.52 27.93 -5.68
C SER A 325 -0.51 26.79 -5.83
N PRO A 326 -1.31 26.75 -6.91
CA PRO A 326 -2.50 25.90 -6.97
C PRO A 326 -2.21 24.52 -7.60
N HIS A 327 -1.44 23.66 -6.92
CA HIS A 327 -0.97 22.35 -7.40
C HIS A 327 -0.33 22.45 -8.81
N ALA A 328 0.47 23.50 -9.01
CA ALA A 328 1.06 23.84 -10.30
C ALA A 328 2.36 23.08 -10.60
N ALA A 329 3.07 22.60 -9.58
CA ALA A 329 4.41 22.03 -9.69
C ALA A 329 4.48 20.80 -10.62
N GLY A 330 3.41 20.00 -10.68
CA GLY A 330 3.36 18.81 -11.53
C GLY A 330 3.49 19.12 -13.03
N GLY A 331 2.90 20.21 -13.50
CA GLY A 331 2.86 20.57 -14.92
C GLY A 331 2.20 19.51 -15.82
N ARG A 332 2.60 19.45 -17.09
CA ARG A 332 2.26 18.35 -18.01
C ARG A 332 3.28 17.20 -17.84
N PRO A 333 2.87 15.93 -17.98
CA PRO A 333 3.80 14.80 -17.91
C PRO A 333 4.81 14.85 -19.06
N GLN A 334 6.09 14.66 -18.73
CA GLN A 334 7.22 14.67 -19.65
C GLN A 334 7.60 13.23 -20.04
N GLY A 335 7.80 12.97 -21.34
CA GLY A 335 8.23 11.65 -21.83
C GLY A 335 7.19 10.53 -21.67
N ALA A 336 5.90 10.89 -21.58
CA ALA A 336 4.79 9.96 -21.40
C ALA A 336 4.79 8.84 -22.46
N GLU A 337 5.06 9.19 -23.71
CA GLU A 337 5.19 8.28 -24.85
C GLU A 337 6.22 7.18 -24.61
N GLY A 338 7.38 7.52 -24.03
CA GLY A 338 8.43 6.55 -23.73
C GLY A 338 8.04 5.56 -22.61
N LEU A 339 7.26 6.00 -21.63
CA LEU A 339 6.69 5.12 -20.60
C LEU A 339 5.58 4.24 -21.18
N ILE A 340 4.67 4.80 -21.97
CA ILE A 340 3.60 4.07 -22.66
C ILE A 340 4.22 3.01 -23.59
N ALA A 341 5.26 3.35 -24.35
CA ALA A 341 5.95 2.44 -25.27
C ALA A 341 6.67 1.27 -24.56
N ASP A 342 7.45 1.52 -23.50
CA ASP A 342 8.10 0.43 -22.76
C ASP A 342 7.06 -0.44 -22.03
N ASN A 343 6.00 0.16 -21.47
CA ASN A 343 4.92 -0.62 -20.86
C ASN A 343 4.06 -1.36 -21.91
N LEU A 344 3.85 -0.84 -23.12
CA LEU A 344 3.24 -1.57 -24.24
C LEU A 344 4.05 -2.81 -24.61
N ARG A 345 5.37 -2.62 -24.78
CA ARG A 345 6.31 -3.72 -25.06
C ARG A 345 6.29 -4.77 -23.96
N ARG A 346 6.27 -4.36 -22.69
CA ARG A 346 6.16 -5.25 -21.52
C ARG A 346 4.83 -5.98 -21.49
N PHE A 347 3.73 -5.27 -21.69
CA PHE A 347 2.35 -5.78 -21.67
C PHE A 347 2.14 -6.84 -22.76
N ARG A 348 2.52 -6.53 -24.01
CA ARG A 348 2.52 -7.50 -25.13
C ARG A 348 3.38 -8.74 -24.83
N ALA A 349 4.50 -8.57 -24.15
CA ALA A 349 5.38 -9.67 -23.72
C ALA A 349 4.98 -10.34 -22.38
N LYS A 350 3.82 -10.00 -21.80
CA LYS A 350 3.34 -10.43 -20.47
C LYS A 350 4.29 -10.13 -19.28
N GLN A 351 5.28 -9.26 -19.48
CA GLN A 351 6.27 -8.84 -18.48
C GLN A 351 5.66 -7.89 -17.44
N ASP A 352 6.40 -7.64 -16.36
CA ASP A 352 6.07 -6.59 -15.40
C ASP A 352 6.12 -5.20 -16.05
N LEU A 353 5.07 -4.43 -15.77
CA LEU A 353 4.96 -3.03 -16.17
C LEU A 353 5.68 -2.16 -15.14
N LYS A 354 6.39 -1.13 -15.61
CA LYS A 354 6.91 -0.07 -14.74
C LYS A 354 5.76 0.65 -14.05
N ASN A 355 6.00 1.07 -12.81
CA ASN A 355 5.09 1.88 -12.00
C ASN A 355 3.74 1.20 -11.67
N ASN A 356 3.71 -0.14 -11.56
CA ASN A 356 2.54 -0.90 -11.12
C ASN A 356 2.05 -0.43 -9.73
N ALA A 357 0.76 -0.19 -9.58
CA ALA A 357 0.13 0.30 -8.35
C ALA A 357 -0.25 -0.81 -7.35
N ASN A 358 -0.17 -2.09 -7.74
CA ASN A 358 -0.45 -3.23 -6.88
C ASN A 358 0.80 -3.69 -6.10
N ALA A 359 0.61 -4.28 -4.91
CA ALA A 359 1.71 -4.89 -4.16
C ALA A 359 2.25 -6.15 -4.89
N PRO A 360 3.58 -6.40 -4.91
CA PRO A 360 4.16 -7.52 -5.64
C PRO A 360 3.58 -8.89 -5.25
N ASN A 361 3.39 -9.73 -6.27
CA ASN A 361 2.87 -11.10 -6.18
C ASN A 361 1.57 -11.18 -5.34
N SER A 362 0.65 -10.24 -5.61
CA SER A 362 -0.69 -10.21 -5.02
C SER A 362 -1.76 -9.62 -5.95
N CYS A 363 -3.03 -9.94 -5.68
CA CYS A 363 -4.20 -9.33 -6.33
C CYS A 363 -5.42 -9.34 -5.38
N GLN A 364 -6.40 -8.48 -5.62
CA GLN A 364 -7.66 -8.46 -4.89
C GLN A 364 -8.86 -8.21 -5.80
N PHE A 365 -9.95 -8.94 -5.59
CA PHE A 365 -11.17 -8.89 -6.40
C PHE A 365 -12.43 -9.11 -5.57
N THR A 366 -13.56 -8.62 -6.06
CA THR A 366 -14.86 -9.11 -5.62
C THR A 366 -15.20 -10.39 -6.37
N LEU A 367 -15.59 -11.44 -5.65
CA LEU A 367 -16.11 -12.69 -6.21
C LEU A 367 -17.60 -12.83 -5.84
N PRO A 368 -18.52 -12.79 -6.80
CA PRO A 368 -19.93 -13.14 -6.59
C PRO A 368 -20.07 -14.63 -6.27
N THR A 369 -20.98 -14.96 -5.36
CA THR A 369 -21.29 -16.34 -4.94
C THR A 369 -22.80 -16.57 -4.91
N ARG A 370 -23.25 -17.81 -4.66
CA ARG A 370 -24.67 -18.17 -4.48
C ARG A 370 -25.39 -17.47 -3.33
N ARG A 371 -24.67 -16.71 -2.48
CA ARG A 371 -25.21 -16.01 -1.31
C ARG A 371 -25.01 -14.49 -1.41
N ASP A 372 -23.78 -14.05 -1.65
CA ASP A 372 -23.40 -12.63 -1.63
C ASP A 372 -22.04 -12.39 -2.34
N GLU A 373 -21.63 -11.13 -2.47
CA GLU A 373 -20.32 -10.72 -2.95
C GLU A 373 -19.26 -10.62 -1.82
N TYR A 374 -18.18 -11.39 -1.97
CA TYR A 374 -17.03 -11.41 -1.05
C TYR A 374 -15.80 -10.75 -1.67
N LEU A 375 -14.99 -10.08 -0.86
CA LEU A 375 -13.66 -9.59 -1.25
C LEU A 375 -12.65 -10.73 -1.07
N ILE A 376 -12.06 -11.20 -2.16
CA ILE A 376 -11.00 -12.20 -2.16
C ILE A 376 -9.67 -11.47 -2.39
N GLN A 377 -8.74 -11.61 -1.44
CA GLN A 377 -7.39 -11.07 -1.54
C GLN A 377 -6.40 -12.22 -1.53
N VAL A 378 -5.48 -12.24 -2.49
CA VAL A 378 -4.58 -13.36 -2.73
C VAL A 378 -3.15 -12.89 -2.87
N SER A 379 -2.22 -13.58 -2.23
CA SER A 379 -0.78 -13.41 -2.44
C SER A 379 -0.09 -14.76 -2.57
N TRP A 380 1.03 -14.76 -3.29
CA TRP A 380 1.82 -15.94 -3.63
C TRP A 380 3.33 -15.64 -3.51
N PRO A 381 4.22 -16.65 -3.54
CA PRO A 381 5.65 -16.46 -3.29
C PRO A 381 6.29 -15.45 -4.25
N LEU A 382 7.19 -14.62 -3.74
CA LEU A 382 7.92 -13.59 -4.50
C LEU A 382 8.86 -14.19 -5.57
N CYS A 383 9.35 -15.41 -5.37
CA CYS A 383 10.15 -16.14 -6.37
C CYS A 383 9.35 -16.63 -7.59
N TRP A 384 8.01 -16.61 -7.54
CA TRP A 384 7.18 -17.07 -8.66
C TRP A 384 7.02 -16.01 -9.74
N SER A 385 6.86 -16.46 -10.98
CA SER A 385 6.66 -15.59 -12.14
C SER A 385 5.25 -14.97 -12.18
N ASN A 386 5.05 -14.03 -13.12
CA ASN A 386 3.72 -13.49 -13.45
C ASN A 386 2.70 -14.55 -13.92
N GLU A 387 3.14 -15.77 -14.28
CA GLU A 387 2.24 -16.89 -14.59
C GLU A 387 1.77 -17.66 -13.34
N ARG A 388 2.13 -17.17 -12.14
CA ARG A 388 1.80 -17.75 -10.82
C ARG A 388 2.20 -19.23 -10.68
N ALA A 389 3.38 -19.56 -11.19
CA ALA A 389 4.00 -20.87 -11.07
C ALA A 389 5.39 -20.76 -10.43
N PRO A 390 5.86 -21.82 -9.72
CA PRO A 390 7.26 -21.95 -9.30
C PRO A 390 8.25 -21.82 -10.47
N PRO A 391 9.51 -21.42 -10.19
CA PRO A 391 10.64 -21.69 -11.09
C PRO A 391 10.76 -23.17 -11.46
N GLU A 392 11.33 -23.48 -12.63
CA GLU A 392 11.45 -24.86 -13.15
C GLU A 392 12.32 -25.78 -12.28
N ASP A 393 13.23 -25.22 -11.47
CA ASP A 393 14.09 -25.90 -10.51
C ASP A 393 13.46 -26.03 -9.10
N ASP A 394 12.35 -25.35 -8.82
CA ASP A 394 11.78 -25.20 -7.48
C ASP A 394 10.76 -26.30 -7.14
N ASN A 395 11.27 -27.43 -6.68
CA ASN A 395 10.49 -28.60 -6.25
C ASN A 395 9.94 -28.48 -4.80
N SER A 396 9.84 -27.26 -4.26
CA SER A 396 9.36 -27.04 -2.89
C SER A 396 7.87 -27.34 -2.73
N THR A 397 7.48 -28.01 -1.64
CA THR A 397 6.07 -28.19 -1.26
C THR A 397 5.36 -26.84 -1.16
N VAL A 398 4.31 -26.66 -1.97
CA VAL A 398 3.38 -25.54 -1.88
C VAL A 398 2.32 -25.86 -0.84
N SER A 399 1.95 -24.89 -0.02
CA SER A 399 0.81 -24.96 0.92
C SER A 399 -0.18 -23.82 0.64
N THR A 400 -1.42 -23.96 1.09
CA THR A 400 -2.44 -22.90 0.99
C THR A 400 -2.96 -22.53 2.38
N VAL A 401 -3.09 -21.23 2.70
CA VAL A 401 -3.73 -20.77 3.94
C VAL A 401 -4.94 -19.92 3.60
N TYR A 402 -6.11 -20.38 4.04
CA TYR A 402 -7.37 -19.65 3.99
C TYR A 402 -7.54 -18.82 5.27
N ILE A 403 -7.93 -17.56 5.12
CA ILE A 403 -7.98 -16.58 6.20
C ILE A 403 -9.35 -15.88 6.15
N VAL A 404 -10.19 -16.06 7.17
CA VAL A 404 -11.42 -15.27 7.32
C VAL A 404 -11.13 -13.91 7.96
N ASP A 405 -12.05 -12.95 7.81
CA ASP A 405 -11.81 -11.52 8.10
C ASP A 405 -10.62 -10.94 7.31
N GLY A 406 -10.55 -11.23 6.02
CA GLY A 406 -9.42 -10.85 5.15
C GLY A 406 -9.04 -9.37 5.20
N ASN A 407 -10.03 -8.47 5.30
CA ASN A 407 -9.87 -7.03 5.49
C ASN A 407 -8.95 -6.66 6.67
N ALA A 408 -8.87 -7.49 7.71
CA ALA A 408 -8.04 -7.27 8.90
C ALA A 408 -6.65 -7.92 8.79
N TYR A 409 -6.55 -9.06 8.10
CA TYR A 409 -5.40 -9.97 8.27
C TYR A 409 -4.58 -10.22 6.99
N PHE A 410 -5.07 -9.88 5.80
CA PHE A 410 -4.40 -10.23 4.53
C PHE A 410 -2.97 -9.70 4.41
N PHE A 411 -2.74 -8.40 4.67
CA PHE A 411 -1.41 -7.80 4.54
C PHE A 411 -0.45 -8.31 5.62
N THR A 412 -0.92 -8.44 6.87
CA THR A 412 -0.17 -9.02 7.99
C THR A 412 0.29 -10.44 7.67
N ALA A 413 -0.61 -11.29 7.17
CA ALA A 413 -0.30 -12.65 6.74
C ALA A 413 0.69 -12.67 5.57
N THR A 414 0.50 -11.79 4.57
CA THR A 414 1.38 -11.67 3.40
C THR A 414 2.81 -11.31 3.80
N ASP A 415 2.99 -10.37 4.72
CA ASP A 415 4.32 -9.99 5.18
C ASP A 415 4.95 -11.03 6.14
N ILE A 416 4.14 -11.82 6.87
CA ILE A 416 4.61 -13.03 7.55
C ILE A 416 5.13 -14.04 6.51
N ALA A 417 4.32 -14.38 5.50
CA ALA A 417 4.67 -15.33 4.45
C ALA A 417 5.94 -14.95 3.69
N ARG A 418 6.10 -13.69 3.29
CA ARG A 418 7.32 -13.16 2.64
C ARG A 418 8.55 -13.28 3.54
N ARG A 419 8.42 -13.06 4.86
CA ARG A 419 9.52 -13.27 5.81
C ARG A 419 9.88 -14.76 5.93
N LEU A 420 8.91 -15.66 5.92
CA LEU A 420 9.14 -17.12 5.95
C LEU A 420 9.71 -17.67 4.62
N GLU A 421 9.32 -17.09 3.47
CA GLU A 421 9.93 -17.39 2.17
C GLU A 421 11.41 -17.04 2.16
N LEU A 422 11.78 -15.85 2.66
CA LEU A 422 13.17 -15.38 2.74
C LEU A 422 14.02 -16.19 3.73
N THR A 423 13.46 -16.62 4.85
CA THR A 423 14.23 -17.21 5.98
C THR A 423 14.18 -18.74 6.05
N HIS A 424 13.14 -19.37 5.49
CA HIS A 424 12.91 -20.81 5.58
C HIS A 424 12.54 -21.44 4.22
N HIS A 425 12.53 -20.65 3.13
CA HIS A 425 12.14 -21.10 1.79
C HIS A 425 10.78 -21.80 1.76
N THR A 426 9.78 -21.23 2.43
CA THR A 426 8.38 -21.68 2.33
C THR A 426 7.78 -21.28 0.98
N ARG A 427 6.83 -22.07 0.46
CA ARG A 427 5.95 -21.69 -0.64
C ARG A 427 4.51 -21.74 -0.15
N VAL A 428 3.86 -20.58 -0.10
CA VAL A 428 2.50 -20.47 0.39
C VAL A 428 1.66 -19.56 -0.49
N VAL A 429 0.48 -20.05 -0.87
CA VAL A 429 -0.59 -19.21 -1.42
C VAL A 429 -1.49 -18.81 -0.26
N LEU A 430 -1.67 -17.51 -0.04
CA LEU A 430 -2.61 -16.98 0.94
C LEU A 430 -3.91 -16.60 0.24
N VAL A 431 -5.04 -17.07 0.78
CA VAL A 431 -6.39 -16.75 0.32
C VAL A 431 -7.15 -16.11 1.47
N ALA A 432 -7.18 -14.78 1.50
CA ALA A 432 -7.93 -14.03 2.48
C ALA A 432 -9.32 -13.68 1.96
N ILE A 433 -10.34 -14.04 2.74
CA ILE A 433 -11.76 -13.90 2.41
C ILE A 433 -12.34 -12.86 3.37
N GLY A 434 -12.85 -11.79 2.78
CA GLY A 434 -13.46 -10.69 3.49
C GLY A 434 -14.59 -10.08 2.67
N TYR A 435 -14.79 -8.78 2.84
CA TYR A 435 -15.98 -8.08 2.38
C TYR A 435 -15.62 -6.84 1.55
N PRO A 436 -16.40 -6.47 0.52
CA PRO A 436 -16.24 -5.21 -0.24
C PRO A 436 -16.58 -3.93 0.57
N ASN A 437 -16.35 -3.95 1.89
CA ASN A 437 -16.45 -2.81 2.80
C ASN A 437 -15.22 -1.90 2.64
N LYS A 438 -15.45 -0.58 2.55
CA LYS A 438 -14.40 0.45 2.41
C LYS A 438 -14.27 1.40 3.60
N THR A 439 -15.11 1.24 4.65
CA THR A 439 -15.20 2.21 5.77
C THR A 439 -14.94 1.59 7.15
N CYS A 440 -14.86 0.26 7.25
CA CYS A 440 -14.49 -0.44 8.48
C CYS A 440 -13.74 -1.74 8.15
N VAL A 441 -12.82 -2.13 9.04
CA VAL A 441 -12.08 -3.40 8.97
C VAL A 441 -12.99 -4.61 9.13
N PHE A 442 -14.09 -4.49 9.89
CA PHE A 442 -15.07 -5.55 10.09
C PHE A 442 -16.44 -5.15 9.52
N ASP A 443 -16.94 -5.92 8.55
CA ASP A 443 -18.32 -5.86 8.05
C ASP A 443 -19.28 -6.51 9.07
N LYS A 444 -20.56 -6.12 9.09
CA LYS A 444 -21.60 -6.76 9.91
C LYS A 444 -21.94 -8.17 9.43
N ARG A 445 -21.76 -8.47 8.12
CA ARG A 445 -22.05 -9.79 7.52
C ARG A 445 -21.27 -10.93 8.18
N ARG A 446 -20.07 -10.66 8.71
CA ARG A 446 -19.26 -11.61 9.47
C ARG A 446 -20.00 -12.25 10.66
N ASN A 447 -21.00 -11.58 11.23
CA ASN A 447 -21.81 -12.17 12.30
C ASN A 447 -22.61 -13.37 11.77
N GLY A 448 -23.12 -13.29 10.54
CA GLY A 448 -23.80 -14.39 9.87
C GLY A 448 -22.82 -15.46 9.42
N ASP A 449 -21.78 -15.07 8.70
CA ASP A 449 -20.84 -16.00 8.06
C ASP A 449 -19.94 -16.75 9.04
N LEU A 450 -19.63 -16.18 10.22
CA LEU A 450 -18.64 -16.72 11.16
C LEU A 450 -19.24 -17.26 12.46
N THR A 451 -20.56 -17.48 12.54
CA THR A 451 -21.20 -18.08 13.73
C THR A 451 -21.94 -19.39 13.41
N PRO A 452 -21.81 -20.43 14.26
CA PRO A 452 -22.51 -21.72 14.11
C PRO A 452 -24.01 -21.57 14.22
N GLU A 453 -24.74 -22.44 13.50
CA GLU A 453 -26.19 -22.54 13.58
C GLU A 453 -26.66 -23.01 14.97
N ALA A 454 -27.69 -22.34 15.49
CA ALA A 454 -28.41 -22.74 16.70
C ALA A 454 -29.54 -23.71 16.34
N SER A 455 -29.64 -24.83 17.06
CA SER A 455 -30.60 -25.91 16.80
C SER A 455 -32.08 -25.54 16.98
N ASP A 456 -32.36 -24.39 17.59
CA ASP A 456 -33.69 -23.79 17.78
C ASP A 456 -33.86 -22.48 16.98
N GLY A 457 -32.83 -22.02 16.27
CA GLY A 457 -32.77 -20.73 15.59
C GLY A 457 -32.65 -19.50 16.53
N ILE A 458 -32.47 -19.69 17.84
CA ILE A 458 -32.47 -18.61 18.84
C ILE A 458 -31.03 -18.27 19.26
N TYR A 459 -30.68 -16.98 19.21
CA TYR A 459 -29.32 -16.51 19.49
C TYR A 459 -29.27 -15.61 20.73
N SER A 460 -28.75 -16.15 21.83
CA SER A 460 -28.37 -15.40 23.03
C SER A 460 -27.03 -14.68 22.80
N VAL A 461 -27.09 -13.48 22.20
CA VAL A 461 -25.90 -12.67 21.90
C VAL A 461 -25.72 -11.57 22.95
N PRO A 462 -24.53 -11.45 23.59
CA PRO A 462 -24.25 -10.37 24.53
C PRO A 462 -24.45 -8.96 23.91
N PRO A 463 -24.78 -7.95 24.73
CA PRO A 463 -24.91 -6.58 24.25
C PRO A 463 -23.56 -6.04 23.75
N GLY A 464 -23.62 -5.19 22.72
CA GLY A 464 -22.46 -4.48 22.17
C GLY A 464 -21.90 -3.41 23.11
N PRO A 465 -20.85 -2.68 22.67
CA PRO A 465 -20.24 -1.62 23.48
C PRO A 465 -21.23 -0.54 23.94
N ASP A 466 -22.25 -0.25 23.12
CA ASP A 466 -23.35 0.69 23.39
C ASP A 466 -24.41 0.15 24.36
N GLY A 467 -24.33 -1.14 24.74
CA GLY A 467 -25.30 -1.80 25.62
C GLY A 467 -26.51 -2.42 24.92
N LYS A 468 -26.62 -2.37 23.59
CA LYS A 468 -27.75 -2.95 22.85
C LYS A 468 -27.43 -4.36 22.34
N PRO A 469 -28.41 -5.28 22.25
CA PRO A 469 -28.21 -6.58 21.59
C PRO A 469 -27.67 -6.40 20.17
N SER A 470 -26.75 -7.28 19.75
CA SER A 470 -26.22 -7.23 18.39
C SER A 470 -27.25 -7.74 17.38
N LEU A 471 -28.07 -6.84 16.85
CA LEU A 471 -29.04 -7.16 15.80
C LEU A 471 -28.34 -7.36 14.45
N GLY A 472 -28.25 -8.61 14.02
CA GLY A 472 -27.68 -9.03 12.73
C GLY A 472 -28.02 -10.50 12.44
N PRO A 473 -27.68 -10.99 11.24
CA PRO A 473 -27.76 -12.43 10.95
C PRO A 473 -26.72 -13.19 11.78
N PHE A 474 -27.04 -14.44 12.11
CA PHE A 474 -26.18 -15.42 12.78
C PHE A 474 -26.46 -16.82 12.22
N GLY A 475 -25.57 -17.77 12.44
CA GLY A 475 -25.80 -19.20 12.10
C GLY A 475 -25.33 -19.67 10.72
N GLY A 476 -24.82 -18.76 9.88
CA GLY A 476 -24.47 -19.06 8.49
C GLY A 476 -23.09 -19.69 8.29
N ALA A 477 -22.41 -20.18 9.32
CA ALA A 477 -21.05 -20.72 9.21
C ALA A 477 -20.92 -21.97 8.32
N SER A 478 -21.83 -22.95 8.44
CA SER A 478 -21.78 -24.16 7.61
C SER A 478 -22.07 -23.86 6.14
N ASP A 479 -22.97 -22.90 5.88
CA ASP A 479 -23.30 -22.41 4.54
C ASP A 479 -22.15 -21.59 3.92
N PHE A 480 -21.46 -20.76 4.72
CA PHE A 480 -20.29 -20.02 4.27
C PHE A 480 -19.10 -20.95 3.99
N LEU A 481 -18.91 -22.00 4.79
CA LEU A 481 -17.90 -23.04 4.54
C LEU A 481 -18.15 -23.79 3.23
N ASP A 482 -19.40 -24.16 2.93
CA ASP A 482 -19.76 -24.71 1.61
C ASP A 482 -19.41 -23.73 0.47
N ILE A 483 -19.60 -22.42 0.65
CA ILE A 483 -19.20 -21.41 -0.36
C ILE A 483 -17.66 -21.35 -0.52
N ILE A 484 -16.89 -21.48 0.57
CA ILE A 484 -15.43 -21.60 0.49
C ILE A 484 -15.05 -22.81 -0.35
N ASP A 485 -15.69 -23.96 -0.13
CA ASP A 485 -15.25 -25.22 -0.69
C ASP A 485 -15.80 -25.51 -2.10
N THR A 486 -16.99 -24.99 -2.44
CA THR A 486 -17.66 -25.20 -3.74
C THR A 486 -17.44 -24.08 -4.77
N GLN A 487 -17.06 -22.87 -4.34
CA GLN A 487 -16.94 -21.71 -5.23
C GLN A 487 -15.60 -20.99 -5.10
N ILE A 488 -15.17 -20.62 -3.89
CA ILE A 488 -13.93 -19.86 -3.71
C ILE A 488 -12.71 -20.74 -4.00
N ARG A 489 -12.64 -21.94 -3.43
CA ARG A 489 -11.54 -22.89 -3.61
C ARG A 489 -11.38 -23.31 -5.09
N PRO A 490 -12.42 -23.77 -5.83
CA PRO A 490 -12.29 -24.03 -7.26
C PRO A 490 -11.85 -22.79 -8.06
N TYR A 491 -12.33 -21.59 -7.75
CA TYR A 491 -11.86 -20.37 -8.43
C TYR A 491 -10.36 -20.12 -8.20
N ILE A 492 -9.86 -20.31 -6.98
CA ILE A 492 -8.41 -20.20 -6.68
C ILE A 492 -7.62 -21.26 -7.43
N GLU A 493 -8.02 -22.53 -7.34
CA GLU A 493 -7.22 -23.65 -7.85
C GLU A 493 -7.29 -23.76 -9.38
N GLU A 494 -8.47 -23.62 -9.99
CA GLU A 494 -8.68 -23.81 -11.43
C GLU A 494 -8.53 -22.53 -12.26
N THR A 495 -8.93 -21.36 -11.74
CA THR A 495 -8.88 -20.09 -12.49
C THR A 495 -7.65 -19.26 -12.13
N LEU A 496 -7.27 -19.20 -10.85
CA LEU A 496 -6.21 -18.31 -10.39
C LEU A 496 -4.81 -18.94 -10.45
N PHE A 497 -4.68 -20.25 -10.19
CA PHE A 497 -3.42 -21.01 -10.21
C PHE A 497 -3.45 -22.32 -11.06
N PRO A 498 -3.99 -22.33 -12.31
CA PRO A 498 -4.17 -23.55 -13.11
C PRO A 498 -2.89 -24.36 -13.45
N LYS A 499 -1.70 -23.82 -13.13
CA LYS A 499 -0.40 -24.47 -13.31
C LYS A 499 0.15 -25.14 -12.03
N VAL A 500 -0.55 -25.04 -10.89
CA VAL A 500 -0.08 -25.51 -9.59
C VAL A 500 -1.09 -26.48 -8.98
N LEU A 501 -0.63 -27.63 -8.50
CA LEU A 501 -1.47 -28.68 -7.93
C LEU A 501 -1.94 -28.35 -6.49
N LEU A 502 -2.72 -27.27 -6.36
CA LEU A 502 -3.20 -26.81 -5.06
C LEU A 502 -4.22 -27.75 -4.40
N GLY A 503 -5.00 -28.53 -5.16
CA GLY A 503 -6.00 -29.46 -4.59
C GLY A 503 -5.41 -30.58 -3.70
N SER A 504 -4.20 -31.04 -4.03
CA SER A 504 -3.43 -31.99 -3.21
C SER A 504 -2.51 -31.32 -2.18
N ALA A 505 -2.18 -30.03 -2.36
CA ALA A 505 -1.36 -29.26 -1.42
C ALA A 505 -1.98 -29.18 -0.01
N PRO A 506 -1.16 -29.16 1.07
CA PRO A 506 -1.63 -28.97 2.44
C PRO A 506 -2.35 -27.64 2.62
N LYS A 507 -3.46 -27.65 3.37
CA LYS A 507 -4.34 -26.50 3.60
C LYS A 507 -4.47 -26.19 5.08
N ALA A 508 -4.46 -24.90 5.42
CA ALA A 508 -4.85 -24.42 6.73
C ALA A 508 -6.01 -23.42 6.66
N LEU A 509 -6.80 -23.36 7.73
CA LEU A 509 -7.80 -22.34 7.98
C LEU A 509 -7.41 -21.54 9.21
N PHE A 510 -7.30 -20.22 9.08
CA PHE A 510 -7.12 -19.29 10.19
C PHE A 510 -8.35 -18.40 10.38
N GLY A 511 -8.70 -18.15 11.65
CA GLY A 511 -9.59 -17.06 12.01
C GLY A 511 -9.47 -16.67 13.48
N HIS A 512 -9.89 -15.44 13.78
CA HIS A 512 -9.84 -14.83 15.11
C HIS A 512 -11.22 -14.50 15.67
N SER A 513 -11.45 -14.68 16.97
CA SER A 513 -12.73 -14.36 17.65
C SER A 513 -13.90 -15.17 17.06
N TYR A 514 -14.87 -14.54 16.38
CA TYR A 514 -15.85 -15.27 15.55
C TYR A 514 -15.20 -16.04 14.40
N GLY A 515 -14.14 -15.53 13.76
CA GLY A 515 -13.36 -16.33 12.80
C GLY A 515 -12.70 -17.56 13.45
N GLY A 516 -12.33 -17.48 14.73
CA GLY A 516 -11.84 -18.63 15.50
C GLY A 516 -12.96 -19.64 15.79
N LEU A 517 -14.16 -19.14 16.10
CA LEU A 517 -15.37 -19.94 16.27
C LEU A 517 -15.79 -20.64 14.95
N PHE A 518 -15.71 -19.93 13.82
CA PHE A 518 -15.88 -20.49 12.46
C PHE A 518 -14.84 -21.58 12.16
N THR A 519 -13.58 -21.37 12.54
CA THR A 519 -12.51 -22.36 12.37
C THR A 519 -12.79 -23.64 13.14
N LEU A 520 -13.40 -23.55 14.34
CA LEU A 520 -13.89 -24.71 15.08
C LEU A 520 -15.15 -25.33 14.43
N ASN A 521 -16.10 -24.52 13.93
CA ASN A 521 -17.26 -25.02 13.18
C ASN A 521 -16.82 -25.87 11.98
N ALA A 522 -15.83 -25.39 11.23
CA ALA A 522 -15.28 -26.10 10.08
C ALA A 522 -14.61 -27.42 10.47
N LEU A 523 -13.81 -27.45 11.55
CA LEU A 523 -13.26 -28.69 12.08
C LEU A 523 -14.34 -29.70 12.48
N PHE A 524 -15.41 -29.23 13.14
CA PHE A 524 -16.45 -30.10 13.66
C PHE A 524 -17.44 -30.61 12.59
N THR A 525 -17.70 -29.83 11.56
CA THR A 525 -18.67 -30.17 10.50
C THR A 525 -18.04 -30.75 9.24
N GLN A 526 -16.83 -30.32 8.85
CA GLN A 526 -16.12 -30.80 7.65
C GLN A 526 -14.60 -30.96 7.91
N PRO A 527 -14.18 -31.89 8.79
CA PRO A 527 -12.77 -32.05 9.19
C PRO A 527 -11.81 -32.39 8.04
N ASP A 528 -12.27 -33.05 6.98
CA ASP A 528 -11.46 -33.39 5.80
C ASP A 528 -11.17 -32.19 4.88
N SER A 529 -11.71 -30.99 5.17
CA SER A 529 -11.55 -29.80 4.31
C SER A 529 -10.22 -29.04 4.50
N PHE A 530 -9.56 -29.19 5.66
CA PHE A 530 -8.26 -28.56 5.96
C PHE A 530 -7.37 -29.48 6.81
N ASP A 531 -6.07 -29.51 6.53
CA ASP A 531 -5.10 -30.34 7.25
C ASP A 531 -4.72 -29.75 8.63
N THR A 532 -4.96 -28.45 8.84
CA THR A 532 -4.64 -27.71 10.07
C THR A 532 -5.63 -26.57 10.32
N PHE A 533 -6.31 -26.59 11.46
CA PHE A 533 -7.25 -25.57 11.91
C PHE A 533 -6.58 -24.66 12.95
N ILE A 534 -6.55 -23.35 12.71
CA ILE A 534 -5.81 -22.36 13.50
C ILE A 534 -6.79 -21.37 14.14
N ALA A 535 -7.28 -21.72 15.33
CA ALA A 535 -8.32 -20.99 16.04
C ALA A 535 -7.71 -19.99 17.04
N ALA A 536 -7.74 -18.70 16.70
CA ALA A 536 -7.25 -17.61 17.55
C ALA A 536 -8.40 -17.00 18.38
N SER A 537 -8.19 -16.90 19.70
CA SER A 537 -9.15 -16.43 20.71
C SER A 537 -10.60 -16.83 20.42
N PRO A 538 -10.88 -18.13 20.15
CA PRO A 538 -12.14 -18.55 19.57
C PRO A 538 -13.30 -18.29 20.53
N SER A 539 -14.32 -17.56 20.05
CA SER A 539 -15.45 -17.08 20.86
C SER A 539 -16.45 -18.18 21.25
N ILE A 540 -15.97 -19.26 21.88
CA ILE A 540 -16.70 -20.47 22.30
C ILE A 540 -17.88 -20.13 23.23
N TRP A 541 -17.82 -19.01 23.95
CA TRP A 541 -18.93 -18.50 24.77
C TRP A 541 -20.18 -18.12 23.97
N PHE A 542 -20.07 -17.93 22.65
CA PHE A 542 -21.17 -17.52 21.79
C PHE A 542 -22.38 -18.46 21.94
N ASN A 543 -23.57 -17.86 22.01
CA ASN A 543 -24.85 -18.54 22.25
C ASN A 543 -24.76 -19.63 23.34
N ASN A 544 -24.27 -19.27 24.53
CA ASN A 544 -24.19 -20.13 25.71
C ASN A 544 -23.35 -21.43 25.52
N LYS A 545 -22.26 -21.37 24.74
CA LYS A 545 -21.46 -22.55 24.33
C LYS A 545 -22.20 -23.53 23.40
N SER A 546 -23.13 -23.06 22.56
CA SER A 546 -23.88 -23.90 21.61
C SER A 546 -22.98 -24.80 20.74
N ILE A 547 -21.81 -24.29 20.31
CA ILE A 547 -20.86 -25.06 19.50
C ILE A 547 -20.37 -26.34 20.19
N VAL A 548 -20.25 -26.33 21.53
CA VAL A 548 -19.85 -27.49 22.34
C VAL A 548 -21.01 -28.47 22.49
N GLN A 549 -22.22 -27.93 22.62
CA GLN A 549 -23.45 -28.72 22.84
C GLN A 549 -23.93 -29.42 21.57
N ASN A 550 -23.69 -28.82 20.41
CA ASN A 550 -24.14 -29.28 19.09
C ASN A 550 -22.97 -29.78 18.23
N GLN A 551 -22.23 -28.89 17.57
CA GLN A 551 -21.24 -29.28 16.55
C GLN A 551 -20.11 -30.16 17.13
N GLU A 552 -19.57 -29.86 18.32
CA GLU A 552 -18.53 -30.68 18.96
C GLU A 552 -19.06 -32.06 19.39
N ARG A 553 -20.28 -32.12 19.94
CA ARG A 553 -20.99 -33.37 20.27
C ARG A 553 -21.11 -34.26 19.03
N ASP A 554 -21.58 -33.68 17.92
CA ASP A 554 -21.82 -34.42 16.69
C ASP A 554 -20.51 -34.80 16.00
N PHE A 555 -19.47 -33.95 16.07
CA PHE A 555 -18.11 -34.30 15.67
C PHE A 555 -17.57 -35.52 16.43
N HIS A 556 -17.92 -35.71 17.71
CA HIS A 556 -17.56 -36.92 18.45
C HIS A 556 -18.41 -38.16 18.10
N ALA A 557 -19.64 -37.98 17.61
CA ALA A 557 -20.58 -39.07 17.32
C ALA A 557 -20.36 -39.76 15.96
N HIS A 558 -19.89 -39.04 14.94
CA HIS A 558 -19.63 -39.59 13.60
C HIS A 558 -18.36 -40.47 13.53
N GLU A 559 -18.05 -41.03 12.35
CA GLU A 559 -16.76 -41.72 12.12
C GLU A 559 -15.56 -40.75 12.02
N PRO A 560 -14.29 -41.24 12.12
CA PRO A 560 -13.10 -40.40 11.95
C PRO A 560 -12.97 -39.80 10.52
N PRO A 561 -12.14 -38.76 10.34
CA PRO A 561 -11.86 -38.18 9.01
C PRO A 561 -11.28 -39.21 8.04
N THR A 562 -11.63 -39.09 6.76
CA THR A 562 -11.38 -40.10 5.73
C THR A 562 -10.06 -39.92 4.97
N ARG A 563 -9.51 -38.70 4.92
CA ARG A 563 -8.31 -38.36 4.14
C ARG A 563 -7.05 -38.33 5.00
N GLN A 564 -7.03 -37.47 6.02
CA GLN A 564 -5.95 -37.36 7.00
C GLN A 564 -6.52 -36.75 8.30
N THR A 565 -6.09 -37.23 9.46
CA THR A 565 -6.51 -36.65 10.74
C THR A 565 -5.91 -35.23 10.91
N PRO A 566 -6.72 -34.18 11.03
CA PRO A 566 -6.22 -32.80 11.02
C PRO A 566 -5.50 -32.43 12.32
N ARG A 567 -4.77 -31.32 12.29
CA ARG A 567 -4.20 -30.64 13.47
C ARG A 567 -5.14 -29.54 13.95
N LEU A 568 -5.20 -29.32 15.27
CA LEU A 568 -5.85 -28.15 15.85
C LEU A 568 -4.81 -27.31 16.63
N LEU A 569 -4.66 -26.04 16.26
CA LEU A 569 -3.86 -25.06 16.98
C LEU A 569 -4.81 -24.05 17.65
N VAL A 570 -4.89 -24.06 18.98
CA VAL A 570 -5.68 -23.09 19.76
C VAL A 570 -4.75 -22.06 20.38
N MET A 571 -5.00 -20.77 20.16
CA MET A 571 -4.15 -19.70 20.67
C MET A 571 -4.98 -18.55 21.25
N PHE A 572 -4.56 -17.93 22.34
CA PHE A 572 -5.30 -16.84 22.99
C PHE A 572 -4.38 -15.91 23.82
N GLY A 573 -4.88 -14.73 24.18
CA GLY A 573 -4.16 -13.75 25.00
C GLY A 573 -4.33 -14.01 26.50
N GLY A 574 -3.24 -13.93 27.26
CA GLY A 574 -3.24 -14.14 28.70
C GLY A 574 -4.07 -13.08 29.46
N ALA A 575 -4.18 -11.86 28.91
CA ALA A 575 -4.93 -10.77 29.51
C ALA A 575 -6.42 -10.73 29.11
N GLU A 576 -6.94 -11.70 28.33
CA GLU A 576 -8.33 -11.68 27.83
C GLU A 576 -9.43 -11.70 28.92
N GLN A 577 -9.11 -12.15 30.14
CA GLN A 577 -9.99 -12.07 31.32
C GLN A 577 -9.54 -11.01 32.36
N THR A 578 -8.33 -10.45 32.22
CA THR A 578 -7.73 -9.47 33.14
C THR A 578 -7.20 -8.29 32.35
N LEU A 579 -8.12 -7.47 31.83
CA LEU A 579 -7.79 -6.37 30.92
C LEU A 579 -6.94 -5.31 31.63
N ILE A 580 -5.96 -4.76 30.93
CA ILE A 580 -5.23 -3.58 31.38
C ILE A 580 -6.06 -2.34 31.05
N LYS A 581 -6.20 -1.42 32.02
CA LYS A 581 -6.93 -0.17 31.82
C LYS A 581 -6.14 0.77 30.90
N LEU A 582 -6.77 1.22 29.81
CA LEU A 582 -6.11 2.10 28.85
C LEU A 582 -5.93 3.53 29.39
N PRO A 583 -4.85 4.25 29.02
CA PRO A 583 -4.70 5.68 29.30
C PRO A 583 -5.92 6.48 28.83
N GLY A 584 -6.45 7.36 29.68
CA GLY A 584 -7.63 8.16 29.39
C GLY A 584 -8.98 7.42 29.45
N GLU A 585 -9.01 6.11 29.72
CA GLU A 585 -10.28 5.39 29.89
C GLU A 585 -10.96 5.74 31.23
N SER A 586 -12.29 5.93 31.24
CA SER A 586 -13.05 6.12 32.48
C SER A 586 -13.15 4.80 33.26
N ASN A 587 -13.33 4.87 34.59
CA ASN A 587 -13.51 3.66 35.41
C ASN A 587 -14.74 2.88 34.94
N GLU A 588 -15.91 3.53 34.83
CA GLU A 588 -17.15 2.92 34.35
C GLU A 588 -16.99 2.15 33.01
N LYS A 589 -16.28 2.73 32.03
CA LYS A 589 -16.03 2.08 30.73
C LYS A 589 -15.09 0.88 30.89
N PHE A 590 -14.05 0.99 31.72
CA PHE A 590 -13.15 -0.11 32.03
C PHE A 590 -13.88 -1.24 32.77
N ASP A 591 -14.64 -0.92 33.83
CA ASP A 591 -15.37 -1.88 34.65
C ASP A 591 -16.42 -2.64 33.83
N LYS A 592 -17.12 -1.95 32.90
CA LYS A 592 -18.03 -2.57 31.92
C LYS A 592 -17.30 -3.55 30.99
N LYS A 593 -16.13 -3.18 30.45
CA LYS A 593 -15.29 -4.07 29.62
C LYS A 593 -14.81 -5.28 30.42
N GLN A 594 -14.31 -5.04 31.63
CA GLN A 594 -13.71 -6.04 32.51
C GLN A 594 -14.74 -7.05 33.01
N LYS A 595 -15.96 -6.60 33.35
CA LYS A 595 -17.09 -7.50 33.62
C LYS A 595 -17.41 -8.37 32.41
N GLY A 596 -17.57 -7.78 31.23
CA GLY A 596 -17.85 -8.52 29.99
C GLY A 596 -16.72 -9.49 29.58
N ALA A 597 -15.48 -9.25 29.99
CA ALA A 597 -14.37 -10.20 29.85
C ALA A 597 -14.55 -11.43 30.77
N TRP A 598 -14.82 -11.19 32.06
CA TRP A 598 -15.10 -12.25 33.05
C TRP A 598 -16.34 -13.09 32.73
N GLU A 599 -17.36 -12.52 32.11
CA GLU A 599 -18.57 -13.24 31.69
C GLU A 599 -18.30 -14.15 30.47
N ARG A 600 -17.38 -13.76 29.57
CA ARG A 600 -17.04 -14.52 28.35
C ARG A 600 -16.00 -15.63 28.55
N LYS A 601 -15.17 -15.54 29.60
CA LYS A 601 -14.24 -16.62 30.02
C LYS A 601 -13.36 -17.22 28.91
N MET A 602 -12.72 -16.38 28.09
CA MET A 602 -12.04 -16.88 26.88
C MET A 602 -10.91 -17.88 27.17
N ASN A 603 -10.01 -17.55 28.11
CA ASN A 603 -8.90 -18.40 28.52
C ASN A 603 -9.42 -19.76 29.03
N ASP A 604 -10.43 -19.73 29.92
CA ASP A 604 -11.04 -20.94 30.49
C ASP A 604 -11.63 -21.82 29.38
N ASN A 605 -12.45 -21.24 28.50
CA ASN A 605 -13.10 -21.98 27.41
C ASN A 605 -12.09 -22.59 26.43
N ALA A 606 -10.99 -21.88 26.14
CA ALA A 606 -9.94 -22.35 25.25
C ALA A 606 -9.14 -23.51 25.86
N ARG A 607 -8.81 -23.45 27.16
CA ARG A 607 -8.20 -24.57 27.89
C ARG A 607 -9.14 -25.77 27.98
N GLU A 608 -10.40 -25.54 28.37
CA GLU A 608 -11.45 -26.58 28.42
C GLU A 608 -11.58 -27.31 27.07
N LEU A 609 -11.57 -26.58 25.95
CA LEU A 609 -11.62 -27.16 24.61
C LEU A 609 -10.40 -28.02 24.32
N VAL A 610 -9.20 -27.50 24.56
CA VAL A 610 -7.94 -28.23 24.33
C VAL A 610 -7.90 -29.53 25.13
N ASP A 611 -8.37 -29.52 26.38
CA ASP A 611 -8.40 -30.71 27.23
C ASP A 611 -9.48 -31.73 26.85
N ARG A 612 -10.49 -31.35 26.06
CA ARG A 612 -11.40 -32.30 25.38
C ARG A 612 -10.79 -32.82 24.08
N MET A 613 -10.28 -31.92 23.25
CA MET A 613 -9.72 -32.24 21.93
C MET A 613 -8.49 -33.15 22.02
N LYS A 614 -7.61 -32.98 23.02
CA LYS A 614 -6.46 -33.89 23.28
C LYS A 614 -6.86 -35.35 23.58
N LYS A 615 -8.12 -35.61 23.91
CA LYS A 615 -8.67 -36.96 24.15
C LYS A 615 -9.31 -37.54 22.88
N SER A 616 -9.45 -36.75 21.81
CA SER A 616 -10.06 -37.16 20.55
C SER A 616 -9.07 -37.93 19.68
N LYS A 617 -9.42 -39.15 19.28
CA LYS A 617 -8.65 -39.93 18.28
C LYS A 617 -8.82 -39.41 16.84
N LYS A 618 -9.60 -38.35 16.63
CA LYS A 618 -9.85 -37.75 15.30
C LYS A 618 -8.83 -36.68 14.90
N LEU A 619 -7.94 -36.28 15.81
CA LEU A 619 -6.92 -35.26 15.60
C LEU A 619 -5.53 -35.91 15.75
N ARG A 620 -4.57 -35.57 14.88
CA ARG A 620 -3.18 -36.06 15.03
C ARG A 620 -2.37 -35.26 16.05
N ASP A 621 -2.70 -33.97 16.20
CA ASP A 621 -2.03 -33.03 17.08
C ASP A 621 -3.04 -31.97 17.56
N VAL A 622 -2.91 -31.57 18.83
CA VAL A 622 -3.74 -30.57 19.50
C VAL A 622 -2.85 -29.67 20.34
N TRP A 623 -2.41 -28.58 19.70
CA TRP A 623 -1.47 -27.63 20.26
C TRP A 623 -2.19 -26.43 20.90
N MET A 624 -1.59 -25.89 21.96
CA MET A 624 -2.11 -24.73 22.68
C MET A 624 -0.99 -23.72 22.93
N TRP A 625 -1.28 -22.43 22.77
CA TRP A 625 -0.37 -21.37 23.19
C TRP A 625 -1.12 -20.19 23.79
N GLU A 626 -0.55 -19.64 24.86
CA GLU A 626 -1.04 -18.45 25.55
C GLU A 626 -0.01 -17.33 25.38
N PHE A 627 -0.46 -16.17 24.92
CA PHE A 627 0.40 -14.99 24.77
C PHE A 627 0.30 -14.15 26.05
N GLU A 628 1.26 -14.31 26.95
CA GLU A 628 1.36 -13.53 28.19
C GLU A 628 1.33 -12.03 27.90
N GLY A 629 0.54 -11.27 28.66
CA GLY A 629 0.36 -9.82 28.50
C GLY A 629 -0.60 -9.39 27.38
N GLU A 630 -0.80 -10.20 26.34
CA GLU A 630 -1.66 -9.85 25.20
C GLU A 630 -3.16 -9.91 25.55
N ASP A 631 -3.93 -8.95 25.02
CA ASP A 631 -5.39 -8.92 25.11
C ASP A 631 -6.06 -9.58 23.89
N HIS A 632 -7.40 -9.51 23.80
CA HIS A 632 -8.17 -10.11 22.71
C HIS A 632 -7.83 -9.52 21.33
N GLY A 633 -7.35 -8.28 21.25
CA GLY A 633 -6.90 -7.68 20.00
C GLY A 633 -5.46 -8.07 19.67
N GLY A 634 -4.57 -7.96 20.65
CA GLY A 634 -3.13 -8.26 20.50
C GLY A 634 -2.84 -9.74 20.19
N ALA A 635 -3.65 -10.66 20.74
CA ALA A 635 -3.54 -12.08 20.47
C ALA A 635 -3.72 -12.44 18.97
N ALA A 636 -4.46 -11.64 18.19
CA ALA A 636 -4.77 -11.95 16.80
C ALA A 636 -3.54 -11.98 15.85
N PRO A 637 -2.72 -10.92 15.72
CA PRO A 637 -1.49 -10.96 14.92
C PRO A 637 -0.45 -11.94 15.48
N CYS A 638 -0.37 -12.10 16.80
CA CYS A 638 0.53 -13.06 17.44
C CYS A 638 0.16 -14.50 17.08
N ALA A 639 -1.13 -14.85 17.14
CA ALA A 639 -1.65 -16.14 16.73
C ALA A 639 -1.48 -16.38 15.22
N LEU A 640 -1.68 -15.35 14.38
CA LEU A 640 -1.48 -15.44 12.94
C LEU A 640 -0.01 -15.76 12.60
N GLN A 641 0.95 -15.03 13.19
CA GLN A 641 2.37 -15.28 12.99
C GLN A 641 2.79 -16.66 13.50
N ARG A 642 2.35 -17.06 14.70
CA ARG A 642 2.70 -18.33 15.31
C ARG A 642 2.07 -19.52 14.58
N GLY A 643 0.82 -19.38 14.13
CA GLY A 643 0.09 -20.37 13.36
C GLY A 643 0.70 -20.62 11.98
N LEU A 644 0.98 -19.57 11.21
CA LEU A 644 1.66 -19.70 9.91
C LEU A 644 3.05 -20.35 10.07
N PHE A 645 3.79 -20.02 11.14
CA PHE A 645 5.08 -20.66 11.43
C PHE A 645 4.93 -22.18 11.65
N ARG A 646 4.04 -22.62 12.55
CA ARG A 646 3.86 -24.06 12.85
C ARG A 646 3.18 -24.84 11.72
N PHE A 647 2.41 -24.17 10.85
CA PHE A 647 1.87 -24.80 9.64
C PHE A 647 2.95 -24.98 8.55
N LEU A 648 3.74 -23.95 8.24
CA LEU A 648 4.64 -23.96 7.08
C LEU A 648 6.03 -24.55 7.35
N ILE A 649 6.46 -24.65 8.61
CA ILE A 649 7.79 -25.15 9.00
C ILE A 649 7.71 -26.53 9.67
N ASP A 650 6.81 -26.73 10.64
CA ASP A 650 6.75 -28.02 11.37
C ASP A 650 6.34 -29.20 10.46
N GLN A 651 5.64 -28.94 9.35
CA GLN A 651 5.34 -29.96 8.32
C GLN A 651 6.58 -30.57 7.64
N ARG A 652 7.79 -30.08 7.96
CA ARG A 652 9.08 -30.61 7.48
C ARG A 652 9.85 -31.41 8.54
N ALA A 653 9.24 -31.67 9.69
CA ALA A 653 9.85 -32.34 10.84
C ALA A 653 9.17 -33.68 11.22
N GLU A 654 8.18 -34.11 10.41
CA GLU A 654 7.56 -35.45 10.38
C GLU A 654 8.05 -36.19 9.12
#